data_AF-A0A9D1YHX2-F1
#
_entry.id   AF-A0A9D1YHX2-F1
#
_cell.length_a   1.000
_cell.length_b   1.000
_cell.length_c   1.000
_cell.angle_alpha   90.00
_cell.angle_beta   90.00
_cell.angle_gamma   90.00
#
_symmetry.space_group_name_H-M   'P 1'
#
loop_
_entity.id
_entity.type
_entity.pdbx_description
1 polymer ?
#
loop_
_entity_poly.entity_id
_entity_poly.type
_entity_poly.pdbx_seq_one_letter_code
_entity_poly.pdbx_strand_id
1 'polypeptide(L)'
;MHANRHTRGQRWLAWVMAVVLCLGLLPGAALAAEETGTYQKVTENQEDWSGEYLLVYEAGDTNAYVFDGSLNKLDAVNNYVSAEIENETIKADQKYSVTVEAVTGGYVIKAASGSYIYASSDSNSLATTENQSTAARYPITFAVEEDEIDIELSSGPHMRFNAASDQMRFRYYKSVTYDKQKPVTLYRLEESSVPAPGTVAAPQATPQSGTVASGTEITLTCTTAGAEIYYTLDGSDPSDGENVNRKLYSEDNQPTITENCTLKAVAVLGGVSSAVQTLEYTVKTESTAPIANGDQVVIYAPAYNKALSSEKTGHYNVGTDITVEADGTVTGYVASDIWTVVANEDGTYSFQQGDQNIGLGDSYASMDLGAVHDDWKLIDLGNGLYNIQNTVRGNYMEWYTQYSNWSTYNSSSAATDDQFQLSFYKVTGETPDPEPSEAPFEANDTIVIYAPSNNMALSATVKNDYYPIGVEVAVEGETLIGYGATEVWTVGGEDGAWTFTSNSGKTLSMAGNYSSVYPGAGYNETWVLEAAETEGQYYVKNAGRGTYMFWDDEYDDWTTRADEKTAVSFRVVEPPEEEPDVSGLEVRATPASGASVEAGDTIELTAAAGAEIYYTTDGTDPTENSTHYESPITLGSGEGQVPAPTDDKSLVIKAISVATNEEGEEEIGDVCTFTYQAPVTLDGYQLYFGQLHSHTNISDGAGTVEEAFTHASNVDNLDFLAVTDHSNSFDNESDASVDLGADLLSSETSSEWVQGHKAAKDATKDDFVGIYGFEMTWSDGFGHINTFNTPGFESRSNSEFGNKSGSTEGYQNYYDKLVEVEDSLSQFNHPGTTFGDFQDFAFYDPQVDQRITLIEVGNGEGAIGSSGYFPSYEYYTRALDKGWHVAPT
;
A
#
# COMPACT_ATOMS: atom_id res chain seq x y z
N MET A 1 -23.93 -60.84 -52.25
CA MET A 1 -23.51 -61.05 -50.86
C MET A 1 -23.83 -59.78 -50.07
N HIS A 2 -24.60 -59.95 -49.00
CA HIS A 2 -24.78 -59.10 -47.81
C HIS A 2 -24.89 -57.55 -47.89
N ALA A 3 -26.13 -57.08 -47.80
CA ALA A 3 -26.76 -56.25 -46.74
C ALA A 3 -26.02 -55.04 -46.11
N ASN A 4 -26.67 -53.86 -46.17
CA ASN A 4 -27.25 -53.02 -45.09
C ASN A 4 -27.23 -51.53 -45.48
N ARG A 5 -28.39 -50.88 -45.69
CA ARG A 5 -29.33 -50.22 -44.74
C ARG A 5 -29.00 -48.73 -44.51
N HIS A 6 -29.91 -47.90 -45.04
CA HIS A 6 -30.42 -46.61 -44.56
C HIS A 6 -29.45 -45.49 -44.15
N THR A 7 -29.72 -44.27 -44.63
CA THR A 7 -30.58 -43.33 -43.88
C THR A 7 -31.00 -42.10 -44.70
N ARG A 8 -32.32 -41.89 -44.78
CA ARG A 8 -32.98 -40.64 -45.11
C ARG A 8 -32.89 -39.71 -43.88
N GLY A 9 -31.71 -39.16 -43.59
CA GLY A 9 -31.47 -38.33 -42.41
C GLY A 9 -31.31 -36.83 -42.68
N GLN A 10 -30.98 -36.41 -43.90
CA GLN A 10 -30.49 -35.03 -44.16
C GLN A 10 -31.49 -34.07 -44.83
N ARG A 11 -32.79 -34.43 -44.92
CA ARG A 11 -33.84 -33.52 -45.46
C ARG A 11 -34.99 -33.23 -44.49
N TRP A 12 -34.94 -33.76 -43.27
CA TRP A 12 -35.88 -33.43 -42.19
C TRP A 12 -35.35 -32.32 -41.26
N LEU A 13 -34.03 -32.14 -41.14
CA LEU A 13 -33.45 -31.13 -40.26
C LEU A 13 -33.67 -29.68 -40.76
N ALA A 14 -33.76 -29.48 -42.08
CA ALA A 14 -34.01 -28.15 -42.67
C ALA A 14 -35.48 -27.70 -42.60
N TRP A 15 -36.44 -28.62 -42.42
CA TRP A 15 -37.85 -28.28 -42.20
C TRP A 15 -38.19 -28.09 -40.72
N VAL A 16 -37.49 -28.78 -39.81
CA VAL A 16 -37.64 -28.52 -38.36
C VAL A 16 -37.02 -27.18 -37.98
N MET A 17 -35.90 -26.76 -38.57
CA MET A 17 -35.34 -25.42 -38.28
C MET A 17 -36.18 -24.25 -38.86
N ALA A 18 -36.95 -24.46 -39.94
CA ALA A 18 -37.83 -23.42 -40.49
C ALA A 18 -39.17 -23.28 -39.74
N VAL A 19 -39.65 -24.33 -39.06
CA VAL A 19 -40.84 -24.25 -38.19
C VAL A 19 -40.47 -23.71 -36.80
N VAL A 20 -39.23 -23.93 -36.35
CA VAL A 20 -38.72 -23.30 -35.12
C VAL A 20 -38.41 -21.81 -35.31
N LEU A 21 -38.02 -21.37 -36.52
CA LEU A 21 -37.79 -19.94 -36.83
C LEU A 21 -39.06 -19.13 -37.17
N CYS A 22 -40.20 -19.78 -37.43
CA CYS A 22 -41.47 -19.10 -37.73
C CYS A 22 -42.51 -19.13 -36.58
N LEU A 23 -42.15 -19.66 -35.41
CA LEU A 23 -42.95 -19.55 -34.18
C LEU A 23 -42.51 -18.38 -33.27
N GLY A 24 -41.43 -17.67 -33.61
CA GLY A 24 -40.92 -16.52 -32.85
C GLY A 24 -41.43 -15.15 -33.30
N LEU A 25 -42.38 -15.08 -34.25
CA LEU A 25 -42.89 -13.82 -34.81
C LEU A 25 -44.42 -13.83 -34.88
N LEU A 26 -45.05 -13.85 -33.71
CA LEU A 26 -46.37 -13.24 -33.50
C LEU A 26 -46.29 -12.44 -32.19
N PRO A 27 -46.79 -11.19 -32.15
CA PRO A 27 -46.88 -10.44 -30.91
C PRO A 27 -47.97 -11.09 -30.05
N GLY A 28 -47.57 -12.11 -29.32
CA GLY A 28 -48.27 -12.51 -28.13
C GLY A 28 -48.09 -11.37 -27.15
N ALA A 29 -49.05 -10.46 -27.10
CA ALA A 29 -49.45 -9.95 -25.80
C ALA A 29 -49.75 -11.20 -24.96
N ALA A 30 -48.72 -11.69 -24.27
CA ALA A 30 -48.93 -12.55 -23.13
C ALA A 30 -49.80 -11.69 -22.23
N LEU A 31 -51.08 -12.03 -22.19
CA LEU A 31 -51.85 -11.86 -20.97
C LEU A 31 -50.96 -12.49 -19.90
N ALA A 32 -50.18 -11.65 -19.21
CA ALA A 32 -49.52 -12.04 -17.98
C ALA A 32 -50.64 -12.64 -17.14
N ALA A 33 -50.62 -13.95 -16.96
CA ALA A 33 -51.29 -14.50 -15.80
C ALA A 33 -50.66 -13.75 -14.63
N GLU A 34 -51.47 -13.07 -13.83
CA GLU A 34 -51.01 -12.34 -12.64
C GLU A 34 -50.43 -13.37 -11.68
N GLU A 35 -49.14 -13.69 -11.84
CA GLU A 35 -48.41 -14.55 -10.92
C GLU A 35 -48.11 -13.71 -9.69
N THR A 36 -49.04 -13.76 -8.74
CA THR A 36 -48.86 -13.17 -7.43
C THR A 36 -47.83 -13.99 -6.68
N GLY A 37 -46.68 -13.38 -6.40
CA GLY A 37 -45.63 -13.94 -5.54
C GLY A 37 -45.88 -13.60 -4.08
N THR A 38 -45.42 -14.47 -3.19
CA THR A 38 -45.24 -14.13 -1.76
C THR A 38 -43.78 -13.74 -1.60
N TYR A 39 -43.51 -12.58 -1.02
CA TYR A 39 -42.16 -12.07 -0.83
C TYR A 39 -41.90 -11.88 0.65
N GLN A 40 -40.76 -12.37 1.15
CA GLN A 40 -40.35 -12.29 2.56
C GLN A 40 -39.34 -11.16 2.75
N LYS A 41 -39.49 -10.35 3.81
CA LYS A 41 -38.55 -9.27 4.15
C LYS A 41 -37.14 -9.82 4.32
N VAL A 42 -36.16 -9.13 3.76
CA VAL A 42 -34.74 -9.40 3.99
C VAL A 42 -34.31 -8.67 5.26
N THR A 43 -33.87 -9.42 6.26
CA THR A 43 -33.50 -8.91 7.60
C THR A 43 -32.04 -9.13 7.95
N GLU A 44 -31.26 -9.76 7.06
CA GLU A 44 -29.85 -10.10 7.27
C GLU A 44 -29.08 -9.94 5.94
N ASN A 45 -27.78 -9.62 6.02
CA ASN A 45 -26.93 -9.53 4.84
C ASN A 45 -26.88 -10.87 4.09
N GLN A 46 -26.90 -10.81 2.76
CA GLN A 46 -26.86 -12.00 1.91
C GLN A 46 -25.44 -12.25 1.40
N GLU A 47 -25.00 -13.52 1.36
CA GLU A 47 -23.75 -13.90 0.68
C GLU A 47 -23.81 -13.61 -0.83
N ASP A 48 -25.00 -13.76 -1.43
CA ASP A 48 -25.30 -13.33 -2.80
C ASP A 48 -26.69 -12.67 -2.87
N TRP A 49 -26.69 -11.41 -3.29
CA TRP A 49 -27.91 -10.63 -3.46
C TRP A 49 -28.65 -10.89 -4.77
N SER A 50 -28.11 -11.71 -5.67
CA SER A 50 -28.77 -12.03 -6.94
C SER A 50 -30.13 -12.72 -6.73
N GLY A 51 -31.17 -12.25 -7.43
CA GLY A 51 -32.52 -12.80 -7.28
C GLY A 51 -33.63 -11.83 -7.59
N GLU A 52 -34.88 -12.25 -7.33
CA GLU A 52 -36.08 -11.45 -7.53
C GLU A 52 -36.61 -10.88 -6.21
N TYR A 53 -36.87 -9.57 -6.19
CA TYR A 53 -37.24 -8.81 -5.01
C TYR A 53 -38.36 -7.80 -5.30
N LEU A 54 -39.02 -7.32 -4.24
CA LEU A 54 -39.72 -6.06 -4.23
C LEU A 54 -38.82 -4.97 -3.63
N LEU A 55 -38.76 -3.79 -4.26
CA LEU A 55 -38.18 -2.59 -3.67
C LEU A 55 -39.28 -1.82 -2.92
N VAL A 56 -39.12 -1.66 -1.61
CA VAL A 56 -40.23 -1.30 -0.72
C VAL A 56 -39.85 -0.12 0.18
N TYR A 57 -40.81 0.79 0.41
CA TYR A 57 -40.82 1.69 1.55
C TYR A 57 -41.96 1.30 2.50
N GLU A 58 -41.63 1.03 3.76
CA GLU A 58 -42.60 0.70 4.81
C GLU A 58 -43.21 1.99 5.37
N ALA A 59 -44.47 2.25 5.03
CA ALA A 59 -45.20 3.44 5.47
C ALA A 59 -45.81 3.29 6.88
N GLY A 60 -45.57 2.15 7.53
CA GLY A 60 -45.96 1.78 8.90
C GLY A 60 -46.03 0.24 9.03
N ASP A 61 -46.32 -0.27 10.23
CA ASP A 61 -46.25 -1.70 10.58
C ASP A 61 -47.03 -2.65 9.66
N THR A 62 -48.07 -2.16 8.99
CA THR A 62 -48.94 -2.97 8.11
C THR A 62 -49.07 -2.43 6.69
N ASN A 63 -48.47 -1.28 6.36
CA ASN A 63 -48.68 -0.61 5.08
C ASN A 63 -47.34 -0.36 4.38
N ALA A 64 -47.24 -0.76 3.12
CA ALA A 64 -46.06 -0.60 2.29
C ALA A 64 -46.38 0.12 0.97
N TYR A 65 -45.38 0.81 0.44
CA TYR A 65 -45.34 1.28 -0.94
C TYR A 65 -44.27 0.50 -1.69
N VAL A 66 -44.69 -0.25 -2.70
CA VAL A 66 -43.83 -1.11 -3.54
C VAL A 66 -43.55 -0.39 -4.85
N PHE A 67 -42.31 -0.37 -5.32
CA PHE A 67 -41.93 0.19 -6.61
C PHE A 67 -42.66 -0.52 -7.77
N ASP A 68 -43.30 0.21 -8.69
CA ASP A 68 -43.92 -0.40 -9.88
C ASP A 68 -42.87 -0.56 -11.00
N GLY A 69 -42.22 -1.72 -11.01
CA GLY A 69 -41.23 -2.09 -12.03
C GLY A 69 -41.80 -2.27 -13.44
N SER A 70 -43.13 -2.34 -13.61
CA SER A 70 -43.79 -2.61 -14.89
C SER A 70 -43.87 -1.39 -15.81
N LEU A 71 -43.63 -0.20 -15.29
CA LEU A 71 -43.82 1.05 -16.04
C LEU A 71 -42.71 1.27 -17.06
N ASN A 72 -43.08 1.73 -18.26
CA ASN A 72 -42.12 2.17 -19.29
C ASN A 72 -41.35 3.46 -18.89
N LYS A 73 -41.85 4.20 -17.90
CA LYS A 73 -41.19 5.38 -17.34
C LYS A 73 -41.11 5.22 -15.81
N LEU A 74 -39.98 4.70 -15.36
CA LEU A 74 -39.76 4.35 -13.96
C LEU A 74 -39.53 5.58 -13.07
N ASP A 75 -38.91 6.65 -13.59
CA ASP A 75 -38.81 7.92 -12.88
C ASP A 75 -40.09 8.78 -13.06
N ALA A 76 -41.15 8.36 -12.37
CA ALA A 76 -42.44 9.03 -12.37
C ALA A 76 -42.88 9.40 -10.96
N VAL A 77 -43.55 10.55 -10.83
CA VAL A 77 -44.23 10.93 -9.58
C VAL A 77 -45.35 9.94 -9.32
N ASN A 78 -45.45 9.47 -8.08
CA ASN A 78 -46.34 8.42 -7.60
C ASN A 78 -46.10 7.06 -8.26
N ASN A 79 -44.86 6.76 -8.65
CA ASN A 79 -44.49 5.39 -8.98
C ASN A 79 -44.38 4.56 -7.69
N TYR A 80 -45.51 4.03 -7.26
CA TYR A 80 -45.62 2.98 -6.25
C TYR A 80 -46.99 2.29 -6.31
N VAL A 81 -47.07 1.09 -5.75
CA VAL A 81 -48.30 0.35 -5.48
C VAL A 81 -48.42 0.14 -3.97
N SER A 82 -49.59 0.42 -3.41
CA SER A 82 -49.84 0.13 -1.99
C SER A 82 -49.98 -1.37 -1.77
N ALA A 83 -49.29 -1.89 -0.75
CA ALA A 83 -49.36 -3.27 -0.33
C ALA A 83 -49.53 -3.36 1.19
N GLU A 84 -50.04 -4.50 1.67
CA GLU A 84 -50.14 -4.81 3.10
C GLU A 84 -48.96 -5.70 3.50
N ILE A 85 -48.39 -5.42 4.67
CA ILE A 85 -47.36 -6.26 5.30
C ILE A 85 -48.07 -7.17 6.30
N GLU A 86 -47.90 -8.49 6.15
CA GLU A 86 -48.42 -9.49 7.08
C GLU A 86 -47.31 -10.47 7.44
N ASN A 87 -46.93 -10.54 8.73
CA ASN A 87 -45.82 -11.37 9.21
C ASN A 87 -44.54 -11.20 8.38
N GLU A 88 -44.15 -9.95 8.12
CA GLU A 88 -42.97 -9.63 7.30
C GLU A 88 -43.02 -10.17 5.86
N THR A 89 -44.22 -10.51 5.37
CA THR A 89 -44.44 -10.87 3.98
C THR A 89 -45.30 -9.85 3.25
N ILE A 90 -45.03 -9.70 1.95
CA ILE A 90 -45.87 -8.95 1.01
C ILE A 90 -46.29 -9.89 -0.10
N LYS A 91 -47.60 -9.92 -0.41
CA LYS A 91 -48.11 -10.55 -1.63
C LYS A 91 -48.28 -9.50 -2.71
N ALA A 92 -47.54 -9.65 -3.80
CA ALA A 92 -47.57 -8.72 -4.92
C ALA A 92 -47.50 -9.45 -6.25
N ASP A 93 -48.07 -8.84 -7.29
CA ASP A 93 -47.88 -9.29 -8.67
C ASP A 93 -46.40 -9.16 -9.05
N GLN A 94 -45.81 -10.22 -9.62
CA GLN A 94 -44.41 -10.22 -10.09
C GLN A 94 -44.09 -9.09 -11.08
N LYS A 95 -45.08 -8.49 -11.77
CA LYS A 95 -44.79 -7.30 -12.60
C LYS A 95 -44.28 -6.09 -11.80
N TYR A 96 -44.44 -6.07 -10.48
CA TYR A 96 -43.91 -5.04 -9.60
C TYR A 96 -42.51 -5.37 -9.07
N SER A 97 -41.97 -6.56 -9.37
CA SER A 97 -40.65 -6.97 -8.89
C SER A 97 -39.51 -6.31 -9.64
N VAL A 98 -38.34 -6.42 -9.03
CA VAL A 98 -37.04 -6.10 -9.61
C VAL A 98 -36.13 -7.31 -9.49
N THR A 99 -35.27 -7.50 -10.47
CA THR A 99 -34.22 -8.53 -10.46
C THR A 99 -32.89 -7.87 -10.13
N VAL A 100 -32.19 -8.40 -9.12
CA VAL A 100 -30.81 -8.06 -8.80
C VAL A 100 -29.89 -9.02 -9.54
N GLU A 101 -28.90 -8.48 -10.26
CA GLU A 101 -27.93 -9.24 -11.05
C GLU A 101 -26.50 -8.83 -10.65
N ALA A 102 -25.62 -9.81 -10.42
CA ALA A 102 -24.21 -9.58 -10.08
C ALA A 102 -23.40 -9.04 -11.29
N VAL A 103 -22.49 -8.10 -11.02
CA VAL A 103 -21.54 -7.52 -11.99
C VAL A 103 -20.16 -7.32 -11.33
N THR A 104 -19.13 -7.01 -12.11
CA THR A 104 -17.82 -6.64 -11.55
C THR A 104 -17.97 -5.41 -10.64
N GLY A 105 -17.58 -5.54 -9.37
CA GLY A 105 -17.61 -4.44 -8.41
C GLY A 105 -18.95 -4.23 -7.69
N GLY A 106 -19.92 -5.15 -7.81
CA GLY A 106 -21.18 -5.11 -7.06
C GLY A 106 -22.36 -5.71 -7.83
N TYR A 107 -23.50 -5.03 -7.81
CA TYR A 107 -24.74 -5.49 -8.44
C TYR A 107 -25.36 -4.43 -9.36
N VAL A 108 -26.39 -4.82 -10.11
CA VAL A 108 -27.31 -3.92 -10.83
C VAL A 108 -28.75 -4.36 -10.57
N ILE A 109 -29.70 -3.40 -10.58
CA ILE A 109 -31.14 -3.67 -10.46
C ILE A 109 -31.82 -3.51 -11.81
N LYS A 110 -32.60 -4.51 -12.19
CA LYS A 110 -33.43 -4.54 -13.39
C LYS A 110 -34.91 -4.57 -13.02
N ALA A 111 -35.67 -3.60 -13.50
CA ALA A 111 -37.12 -3.60 -13.30
C ALA A 111 -37.81 -4.62 -14.20
N ALA A 112 -39.01 -5.07 -13.83
CA ALA A 112 -39.84 -6.00 -14.63
C ALA A 112 -40.11 -5.54 -16.07
N SER A 113 -40.09 -4.23 -16.33
CA SER A 113 -40.14 -3.65 -17.69
C SER A 113 -38.93 -4.00 -18.58
N GLY A 114 -37.87 -4.58 -18.01
CA GLY A 114 -36.61 -4.92 -18.66
C GLY A 114 -35.54 -3.83 -18.60
N SER A 115 -35.85 -2.66 -18.04
CA SER A 115 -34.90 -1.56 -17.87
C SER A 115 -34.09 -1.68 -16.58
N TYR A 116 -32.78 -1.49 -16.66
CA TYR A 116 -31.88 -1.32 -15.52
C TYR A 116 -32.00 0.09 -14.95
N ILE A 117 -32.07 0.20 -13.63
CA ILE A 117 -32.11 1.48 -12.90
C ILE A 117 -30.73 1.84 -12.36
N TYR A 118 -30.30 3.09 -12.53
CA TYR A 118 -28.99 3.58 -12.07
C TYR A 118 -29.01 5.11 -11.91
N ALA A 119 -27.89 5.70 -11.49
CA ALA A 119 -27.60 7.13 -11.65
C ALA A 119 -26.14 7.33 -12.04
N SER A 120 -25.89 8.23 -13.00
CA SER A 120 -24.53 8.50 -13.54
C SER A 120 -23.84 9.70 -12.89
N SER A 121 -24.46 10.30 -11.89
CA SER A 121 -23.93 11.43 -11.14
C SER A 121 -24.56 11.43 -9.75
N ASP A 122 -24.07 12.33 -8.91
CA ASP A 122 -24.68 12.62 -7.61
C ASP A 122 -26.09 13.27 -7.72
N SER A 123 -26.61 13.41 -8.95
CA SER A 123 -28.01 13.62 -9.30
C SER A 123 -29.11 13.05 -8.40
N ASN A 124 -30.03 13.84 -7.83
CA ASN A 124 -31.31 13.31 -7.32
C ASN A 124 -32.20 12.76 -8.47
N SER A 125 -31.94 11.53 -8.89
CA SER A 125 -32.42 10.99 -10.18
C SER A 125 -32.62 9.48 -10.14
N LEU A 126 -33.36 8.96 -11.11
CA LEU A 126 -33.43 7.54 -11.43
C LEU A 126 -33.35 7.42 -12.95
N ALA A 127 -32.18 7.09 -13.46
CA ALA A 127 -31.96 6.86 -14.87
C ALA A 127 -32.28 5.41 -15.24
N THR A 128 -32.67 5.19 -16.49
CA THR A 128 -33.03 3.86 -17.00
C THR A 128 -32.28 3.53 -18.28
N THR A 129 -31.89 2.28 -18.47
CA THR A 129 -31.26 1.79 -19.70
C THR A 129 -31.65 0.34 -19.95
N GLU A 130 -31.81 -0.07 -21.22
CA GLU A 130 -32.00 -1.49 -21.57
C GLU A 130 -30.66 -2.26 -21.58
N ASN A 131 -29.52 -1.56 -21.52
CA ASN A 131 -28.20 -2.16 -21.59
C ASN A 131 -27.57 -2.32 -20.20
N GLN A 132 -27.45 -3.56 -19.74
CA GLN A 132 -26.83 -3.93 -18.45
C GLN A 132 -25.45 -3.29 -18.26
N SER A 133 -24.60 -3.29 -19.30
CA SER A 133 -23.23 -2.76 -19.21
C SER A 133 -23.18 -1.25 -18.98
N THR A 134 -24.24 -0.51 -19.31
CA THR A 134 -24.32 0.93 -19.01
C THR A 134 -24.59 1.14 -17.53
N ALA A 135 -25.49 0.36 -16.94
CA ALA A 135 -25.77 0.41 -15.50
C ALA A 135 -24.57 -0.11 -14.68
N ALA A 136 -23.89 -1.16 -15.16
CA ALA A 136 -22.72 -1.76 -14.52
C ALA A 136 -21.47 -0.86 -14.44
N ARG A 137 -21.49 0.33 -15.07
CA ARG A 137 -20.46 1.37 -14.82
C ARG A 137 -20.62 2.04 -13.46
N TYR A 138 -21.79 1.87 -12.84
CA TYR A 138 -22.15 2.38 -11.54
C TYR A 138 -22.76 1.22 -10.73
N PRO A 139 -21.97 0.19 -10.38
CA PRO A 139 -22.48 -0.92 -9.58
C PRO A 139 -23.00 -0.42 -8.23
N ILE A 140 -23.96 -1.16 -7.66
CA ILE A 140 -24.49 -0.92 -6.32
C ILE A 140 -23.97 -1.95 -5.31
N THR A 141 -23.91 -1.55 -4.05
CA THR A 141 -23.73 -2.40 -2.88
C THR A 141 -25.02 -2.43 -2.05
N PHE A 142 -25.18 -3.48 -1.25
CA PHE A 142 -26.29 -3.64 -0.32
C PHE A 142 -25.72 -3.82 1.09
N ALA A 143 -26.30 -3.11 2.06
CA ALA A 143 -26.05 -3.33 3.48
C ALA A 143 -27.39 -3.37 4.22
N VAL A 144 -27.61 -4.41 5.02
CA VAL A 144 -28.75 -4.45 5.95
C VAL A 144 -28.39 -3.64 7.19
N GLU A 145 -29.21 -2.65 7.47
CA GLU A 145 -29.17 -1.79 8.66
C GLU A 145 -30.43 -2.06 9.50
N GLU A 146 -30.45 -1.63 10.77
CA GLU A 146 -31.44 -2.05 11.79
C GLU A 146 -32.91 -2.05 11.32
N ASP A 147 -33.33 -1.09 10.48
CA ASP A 147 -34.69 -0.99 9.92
C ASP A 147 -34.74 -0.75 8.38
N GLU A 148 -33.61 -0.87 7.68
CA GLU A 148 -33.50 -0.54 6.25
C GLU A 148 -32.49 -1.41 5.50
N ILE A 149 -32.55 -1.35 4.17
CA ILE A 149 -31.45 -1.82 3.33
C ILE A 149 -30.88 -0.60 2.63
N ASP A 150 -29.62 -0.29 2.95
CA ASP A 150 -28.90 0.74 2.23
C ASP A 150 -28.47 0.19 0.87
N ILE A 151 -28.89 0.88 -0.19
CA ILE A 151 -28.57 0.54 -1.57
C ILE A 151 -27.75 1.70 -2.12
N GLU A 152 -26.43 1.59 -1.97
CA GLU A 152 -25.47 2.61 -2.35
C GLU A 152 -24.97 2.36 -3.78
N LEU A 153 -24.98 3.38 -4.63
CA LEU A 153 -24.24 3.37 -5.89
C LEU A 153 -22.77 3.67 -5.61
N SER A 154 -21.87 2.99 -6.32
CA SER A 154 -20.43 3.31 -6.39
C SER A 154 -20.10 4.77 -6.77
N SER A 155 -21.07 5.53 -7.28
CA SER A 155 -20.94 6.98 -7.51
C SER A 155 -21.29 7.86 -6.30
N GLY A 156 -21.75 7.26 -5.19
CA GLY A 156 -22.07 7.88 -3.89
C GLY A 156 -23.57 8.06 -3.53
N PRO A 157 -24.55 8.11 -4.47
CA PRO A 157 -25.96 8.24 -4.11
C PRO A 157 -26.62 6.96 -3.56
N HIS A 158 -27.61 7.12 -2.69
CA HIS A 158 -28.36 6.02 -2.06
C HIS A 158 -29.82 5.98 -2.55
N MET A 159 -30.36 4.77 -2.76
CA MET A 159 -31.77 4.60 -3.10
C MET A 159 -32.65 4.98 -1.90
N ARG A 160 -33.58 5.92 -2.09
CA ARG A 160 -34.51 6.36 -1.05
C ARG A 160 -35.91 6.62 -1.61
N PHE A 161 -36.90 6.63 -0.73
CA PHE A 161 -38.28 7.00 -1.06
C PHE A 161 -38.56 8.45 -0.68
N ASN A 162 -39.04 9.26 -1.62
CA ASN A 162 -39.54 10.59 -1.31
C ASN A 162 -40.97 10.49 -0.77
N ALA A 163 -41.23 10.91 0.46
CA ALA A 163 -42.57 10.88 1.05
C ALA A 163 -43.34 12.22 0.93
N ALA A 164 -42.81 13.20 0.20
CA ALA A 164 -43.52 14.45 -0.06
C ALA A 164 -44.76 14.19 -0.93
N SER A 165 -45.93 14.62 -0.48
CA SER A 165 -47.25 14.25 -1.03
C SER A 165 -47.46 14.56 -2.52
N ASP A 166 -46.69 15.47 -3.09
CA ASP A 166 -46.73 15.87 -4.51
C ASP A 166 -45.57 15.30 -5.34
N GLN A 167 -44.67 14.52 -4.74
CA GLN A 167 -43.45 13.97 -5.34
C GLN A 167 -43.16 12.54 -4.89
N MET A 168 -44.15 11.75 -4.46
CA MET A 168 -43.90 10.42 -3.88
C MET A 168 -43.27 9.46 -4.89
N ARG A 169 -42.03 9.00 -4.70
CA ARG A 169 -41.33 8.09 -5.64
C ARG A 169 -39.99 7.60 -5.10
N PHE A 170 -39.50 6.52 -5.68
CA PHE A 170 -38.15 5.98 -5.48
C PHE A 170 -37.14 6.70 -6.39
N ARG A 171 -35.99 7.11 -5.84
CA ARG A 171 -34.84 7.66 -6.58
C ARG A 171 -33.54 7.49 -5.79
N TYR A 172 -32.42 7.65 -6.48
CA TYR A 172 -31.13 7.87 -5.83
C TYR A 172 -31.01 9.33 -5.36
N TYR A 173 -30.48 9.53 -4.14
CA TYR A 173 -30.25 10.83 -3.53
C TYR A 173 -28.82 10.92 -2.98
N LYS A 174 -28.21 12.11 -3.02
CA LYS A 174 -26.89 12.34 -2.41
C LYS A 174 -26.94 12.06 -0.91
N SER A 175 -25.94 11.34 -0.41
CA SER A 175 -25.75 11.02 1.00
C SER A 175 -25.96 12.23 1.91
N VAL A 176 -25.30 13.34 1.60
CA VAL A 176 -25.36 14.59 2.39
C VAL A 176 -26.69 15.36 2.34
N THR A 177 -27.69 14.91 1.57
CA THR A 177 -28.98 15.63 1.43
C THR A 177 -30.22 14.77 1.61
N TYR A 178 -30.08 13.46 1.82
CA TYR A 178 -31.22 12.55 1.82
C TYR A 178 -32.04 12.56 3.11
N ASP A 179 -31.67 13.32 4.15
CA ASP A 179 -32.34 13.33 5.48
C ASP A 179 -33.87 13.56 5.43
N LYS A 180 -34.37 14.12 4.32
CA LYS A 180 -35.80 14.37 4.09
C LYS A 180 -36.51 13.24 3.36
N GLN A 181 -35.77 12.28 2.85
CA GLN A 181 -36.26 11.07 2.21
C GLN A 181 -36.37 9.96 3.25
N LYS A 182 -37.07 8.90 2.87
CA LYS A 182 -37.34 7.75 3.71
C LYS A 182 -36.53 6.56 3.21
N PRO A 183 -36.11 5.70 4.13
CA PRO A 183 -35.37 4.52 3.76
C PRO A 183 -36.20 3.52 2.97
N VAL A 184 -35.50 2.58 2.35
CA VAL A 184 -36.10 1.48 1.60
C VAL A 184 -35.62 0.16 2.17
N THR A 185 -36.32 -0.92 1.83
CA THR A 185 -35.96 -2.30 2.15
C THR A 185 -36.28 -3.20 0.95
N LEU A 186 -35.89 -4.47 1.03
CA LEU A 186 -36.17 -5.48 0.00
C LEU A 186 -36.95 -6.65 0.59
N TYR A 187 -37.89 -7.16 -0.20
CA TYR A 187 -38.60 -8.41 0.09
C TYR A 187 -38.29 -9.41 -1.02
N ARG A 188 -37.73 -10.58 -0.70
CA ARG A 188 -37.30 -11.61 -1.66
C ARG A 188 -38.43 -12.57 -2.01
N LEU A 189 -38.56 -12.95 -3.28
CA LEU A 189 -39.59 -13.90 -3.73
C LEU A 189 -39.41 -15.28 -3.06
N GLU A 190 -40.45 -15.78 -2.40
CA GLU A 190 -40.50 -17.15 -1.91
C GLU A 190 -40.82 -18.12 -3.05
N GLU A 191 -40.01 -19.17 -3.20
CA GLU A 191 -40.30 -20.25 -4.16
C GLU A 191 -41.54 -21.05 -3.73
N SER A 192 -42.70 -20.63 -4.23
CA SER A 192 -43.97 -21.30 -3.97
C SER A 192 -44.08 -22.62 -4.76
N SER A 193 -43.82 -23.73 -4.09
CA SER A 193 -44.19 -25.08 -4.56
C SER A 193 -45.68 -25.37 -4.30
N VAL A 194 -46.58 -24.87 -5.16
CA VAL A 194 -48.01 -25.25 -5.11
C VAL A 194 -48.29 -26.35 -6.14
N PRO A 195 -48.67 -27.58 -5.72
CA PRO A 195 -48.96 -28.64 -6.66
C PRO A 195 -50.46 -28.68 -7.04
N ALA A 196 -50.73 -29.22 -8.22
CA ALA A 196 -52.04 -29.31 -8.85
C ALA A 196 -53.09 -30.12 -8.05
N PRO A 197 -54.40 -29.95 -8.28
CA PRO A 197 -55.44 -30.68 -7.56
C PRO A 197 -55.30 -32.20 -7.76
N GLY A 198 -54.88 -32.92 -6.71
CA GLY A 198 -54.67 -34.37 -6.71
C GLY A 198 -53.40 -34.86 -6.01
N THR A 199 -52.54 -33.96 -5.56
CA THR A 199 -51.26 -34.25 -4.87
C THR A 199 -51.31 -33.81 -3.41
N VAL A 200 -50.61 -34.53 -2.53
CA VAL A 200 -50.40 -34.12 -1.13
C VAL A 200 -49.35 -33.00 -1.11
N ALA A 201 -49.62 -31.91 -0.40
CA ALA A 201 -48.69 -30.79 -0.24
C ALA A 201 -47.44 -31.24 0.53
N ALA A 202 -46.26 -30.77 0.12
CA ALA A 202 -45.03 -31.04 0.85
C ALA A 202 -45.10 -30.45 2.28
N PRO A 203 -44.54 -31.13 3.30
CA PRO A 203 -44.43 -30.56 4.63
C PRO A 203 -43.61 -29.27 4.65
N GLN A 204 -44.00 -28.33 5.50
CA GLN A 204 -43.27 -27.11 5.82
C GLN A 204 -42.69 -27.22 7.23
N ALA A 205 -41.50 -26.65 7.44
CA ALA A 205 -40.82 -26.67 8.74
C ALA A 205 -40.81 -25.29 9.40
N THR A 206 -40.81 -25.25 10.72
CA THR A 206 -40.62 -24.03 11.50
C THR A 206 -39.74 -24.35 12.71
N PRO A 207 -38.54 -23.74 12.84
CA PRO A 207 -37.88 -22.85 11.86
C PRO A 207 -37.57 -23.55 10.52
N GLN A 208 -37.42 -22.77 9.44
CA GLN A 208 -36.89 -23.26 8.16
C GLN A 208 -35.37 -23.53 8.27
N SER A 209 -34.74 -24.04 7.21
CA SER A 209 -33.30 -24.40 7.20
C SER A 209 -32.41 -23.27 7.69
N GLY A 210 -31.33 -23.59 8.40
CA GLY A 210 -30.39 -22.62 8.94
C GLY A 210 -29.80 -23.03 10.29
N THR A 211 -29.12 -22.07 10.93
CA THR A 211 -28.45 -22.28 12.22
C THR A 211 -29.45 -22.22 13.39
N VAL A 212 -29.48 -23.24 14.24
CA VAL A 212 -30.41 -23.35 15.39
C VAL A 212 -29.67 -23.80 16.66
N ALA A 213 -30.15 -23.45 17.85
CA ALA A 213 -29.54 -23.95 19.10
C ALA A 213 -29.65 -25.48 19.23
N SER A 214 -28.69 -26.12 19.90
CA SER A 214 -28.77 -27.57 20.19
C SER A 214 -30.01 -27.88 21.02
N GLY A 215 -30.80 -28.84 20.59
CA GLY A 215 -32.08 -29.20 21.22
C GLY A 215 -33.30 -28.48 20.63
N THR A 216 -33.15 -27.68 19.57
CA THR A 216 -34.29 -27.03 18.91
C THR A 216 -35.27 -28.06 18.33
N GLU A 217 -36.55 -27.94 18.68
CA GLU A 217 -37.64 -28.76 18.12
C GLU A 217 -38.20 -28.11 16.85
N ILE A 218 -38.30 -28.88 15.77
CA ILE A 218 -38.84 -28.43 14.48
C ILE A 218 -40.32 -28.76 14.39
N THR A 219 -41.17 -27.76 14.19
CA THR A 219 -42.58 -27.97 13.89
C THR A 219 -42.75 -28.28 12.42
N LEU A 220 -43.39 -29.41 12.09
CA LEU A 220 -43.73 -29.77 10.70
C LEU A 220 -45.23 -29.59 10.46
N THR A 221 -45.60 -28.86 9.42
CA THR A 221 -47.01 -28.63 9.04
C THR A 221 -47.27 -29.07 7.60
N CYS A 222 -48.51 -29.44 7.28
CA CYS A 222 -48.93 -29.74 5.92
C CYS A 222 -50.30 -29.13 5.67
N THR A 223 -50.46 -28.44 4.54
CA THR A 223 -51.73 -27.79 4.17
C THR A 223 -52.77 -28.79 3.65
N THR A 224 -52.37 -30.03 3.34
CA THR A 224 -53.30 -31.12 3.00
C THR A 224 -53.89 -31.72 4.26
N ALA A 225 -55.12 -31.34 4.59
CA ALA A 225 -55.82 -31.80 5.79
C ALA A 225 -55.89 -33.34 5.86
N GLY A 226 -55.46 -33.90 7.00
CA GLY A 226 -55.49 -35.34 7.28
C GLY A 226 -54.28 -36.13 6.76
N ALA A 227 -53.30 -35.48 6.11
CA ALA A 227 -52.06 -36.13 5.71
C ALA A 227 -51.16 -36.42 6.92
N GLU A 228 -50.54 -37.59 6.93
CA GLU A 228 -49.51 -37.98 7.91
C GLU A 228 -48.13 -37.51 7.44
N ILE A 229 -47.37 -36.83 8.29
CA ILE A 229 -46.02 -36.37 7.95
C ILE A 229 -44.99 -37.36 8.48
N TYR A 230 -44.05 -37.79 7.64
CA TYR A 230 -42.92 -38.62 8.00
C TYR A 230 -41.61 -37.88 7.75
N TYR A 231 -40.62 -38.07 8.62
CA TYR A 231 -39.34 -37.38 8.51
C TYR A 231 -38.14 -38.27 8.87
N THR A 232 -36.96 -37.81 8.46
CA THR A 232 -35.63 -38.35 8.79
C THR A 232 -34.70 -37.17 9.10
N LEU A 233 -33.66 -37.39 9.92
CA LEU A 233 -32.64 -36.37 10.25
C LEU A 233 -31.26 -36.70 9.67
N ASP A 234 -31.07 -37.92 9.18
CA ASP A 234 -29.82 -38.40 8.58
C ASP A 234 -29.77 -38.19 7.05
N GLY A 235 -30.73 -37.43 6.50
CA GLY A 235 -30.86 -37.22 5.06
C GLY A 235 -31.37 -38.43 4.26
N SER A 236 -31.73 -39.55 4.90
CA SER A 236 -32.33 -40.71 4.20
C SER A 236 -33.76 -40.40 3.72
N ASP A 237 -34.26 -41.10 2.70
CA ASP A 237 -35.56 -40.79 2.08
C ASP A 237 -36.75 -41.20 2.99
N PRO A 238 -37.58 -40.25 3.47
CA PRO A 238 -38.72 -40.56 4.34
C PRO A 238 -39.94 -41.12 3.57
N SER A 239 -39.89 -41.16 2.23
CA SER A 239 -40.95 -41.73 1.39
C SER A 239 -40.87 -43.26 1.27
N ASP A 240 -39.72 -43.85 1.58
CA ASP A 240 -39.54 -45.30 1.65
C ASP A 240 -40.13 -45.85 2.96
N GLY A 241 -41.18 -46.66 2.84
CA GLY A 241 -41.86 -47.29 3.97
C GLY A 241 -41.00 -48.30 4.74
N GLU A 242 -39.91 -48.80 4.13
CA GLU A 242 -38.96 -49.74 4.74
C GLU A 242 -37.76 -49.04 5.40
N ASN A 243 -37.68 -47.70 5.33
CA ASN A 243 -36.60 -46.94 5.94
C ASN A 243 -36.68 -46.99 7.48
N VAL A 244 -35.68 -47.59 8.12
CA VAL A 244 -35.61 -47.76 9.58
C VAL A 244 -35.41 -46.46 10.36
N ASN A 245 -34.90 -45.41 9.71
CA ASN A 245 -34.65 -44.09 10.30
C ASN A 245 -35.85 -43.14 10.14
N ARG A 246 -36.88 -43.56 9.39
CA ARG A 246 -38.14 -42.83 9.18
C ARG A 246 -38.96 -42.77 10.46
N LYS A 247 -39.38 -41.56 10.84
CA LYS A 247 -40.22 -41.29 12.00
C LYS A 247 -41.54 -40.67 11.57
N LEU A 248 -42.63 -41.02 12.25
CA LEU A 248 -43.94 -40.36 12.10
C LEU A 248 -43.95 -39.10 12.97
N TYR A 249 -44.27 -37.96 12.37
CA TYR A 249 -44.41 -36.70 13.09
C TYR A 249 -45.66 -36.71 13.98
N SER A 250 -45.51 -36.26 15.23
CA SER A 250 -46.60 -36.02 16.17
C SER A 250 -46.14 -35.02 17.24
N GLU A 251 -47.06 -34.47 18.04
CA GLU A 251 -46.71 -33.55 19.14
C GLU A 251 -45.67 -34.15 20.10
N ASP A 252 -45.73 -35.47 20.37
CA ASP A 252 -44.80 -36.21 21.23
C ASP A 252 -43.51 -36.68 20.52
N ASN A 253 -43.40 -36.48 19.20
CA ASN A 253 -42.28 -36.98 18.38
C ASN A 253 -41.92 -35.98 17.28
N GLN A 254 -41.46 -34.80 17.70
CA GLN A 254 -40.96 -33.76 16.82
C GLN A 254 -39.50 -34.04 16.43
N PRO A 255 -39.04 -33.62 15.24
CA PRO A 255 -37.61 -33.57 14.92
C PRO A 255 -36.88 -32.62 15.89
N THR A 256 -35.84 -33.10 16.55
CA THR A 256 -34.99 -32.29 17.44
C THR A 256 -33.59 -32.23 16.87
N ILE A 257 -33.07 -31.01 16.66
CA ILE A 257 -31.74 -30.79 16.08
C ILE A 257 -30.72 -30.75 17.22
N THR A 258 -29.89 -31.78 17.34
CA THR A 258 -28.83 -31.86 18.38
C THR A 258 -27.41 -31.78 17.82
N GLU A 259 -27.27 -32.01 16.52
CA GLU A 259 -26.03 -31.89 15.74
C GLU A 259 -26.37 -31.47 14.30
N ASN A 260 -25.36 -31.07 13.52
CA ASN A 260 -25.55 -30.72 12.11
C ASN A 260 -26.21 -31.88 11.37
N CYS A 261 -27.34 -31.61 10.71
CA CYS A 261 -28.14 -32.68 10.13
C CYS A 261 -28.93 -32.22 8.92
N THR A 262 -29.40 -33.19 8.13
CA THR A 262 -30.28 -32.97 6.98
C THR A 262 -31.64 -33.53 7.31
N LEU A 263 -32.60 -32.64 7.59
CA LEU A 263 -33.98 -33.01 7.78
C LEU A 263 -34.64 -33.23 6.42
N LYS A 264 -35.22 -34.41 6.21
CA LYS A 264 -36.13 -34.65 5.09
C LYS A 264 -37.53 -34.97 5.59
N ALA A 265 -38.56 -34.42 4.96
CA ALA A 265 -39.95 -34.65 5.34
C ALA A 265 -40.86 -34.90 4.13
N VAL A 266 -41.84 -35.80 4.29
CA VAL A 266 -42.87 -36.12 3.29
C VAL A 266 -44.23 -36.26 3.95
N ALA A 267 -45.29 -35.76 3.30
CA ALA A 267 -46.67 -35.94 3.74
C ALA A 267 -47.33 -37.06 2.92
N VAL A 268 -48.12 -37.92 3.57
CA VAL A 268 -48.79 -39.06 2.95
C VAL A 268 -50.28 -39.05 3.30
N LEU A 269 -51.14 -39.13 2.29
CA LEU A 269 -52.59 -39.26 2.47
C LEU A 269 -53.12 -40.34 1.53
N GLY A 270 -53.75 -41.38 2.09
CA GLY A 270 -54.37 -42.45 1.30
C GLY A 270 -53.41 -43.23 0.39
N GLY A 271 -52.12 -43.30 0.74
CA GLY A 271 -51.08 -43.96 -0.05
C GLY A 271 -50.45 -43.10 -1.15
N VAL A 272 -50.83 -41.83 -1.25
CA VAL A 272 -50.19 -40.83 -2.12
C VAL A 272 -49.23 -39.99 -1.29
N SER A 273 -47.97 -39.89 -1.71
CA SER A 273 -46.93 -39.08 -1.07
C SER A 273 -46.81 -37.71 -1.74
N SER A 274 -46.44 -36.70 -0.96
CA SER A 274 -45.99 -35.40 -1.45
C SER A 274 -44.60 -35.48 -2.08
N ALA A 275 -44.10 -34.35 -2.60
CA ALA A 275 -42.67 -34.17 -2.77
C ALA A 275 -41.95 -34.23 -1.40
N VAL A 276 -40.71 -34.68 -1.38
CA VAL A 276 -39.85 -34.70 -0.18
C VAL A 276 -39.25 -33.32 0.00
N GLN A 277 -39.55 -32.66 1.12
CA GLN A 277 -38.88 -31.45 1.56
C GLN A 277 -37.49 -31.83 2.11
N THR A 278 -36.45 -31.08 1.77
CA THR A 278 -35.08 -31.28 2.28
C THR A 278 -34.58 -29.97 2.86
N LEU A 279 -34.11 -30.00 4.10
CA LEU A 279 -33.69 -28.83 4.88
C LEU A 279 -32.39 -29.15 5.59
N GLU A 280 -31.42 -28.24 5.51
CA GLU A 280 -30.14 -28.35 6.22
C GLU A 280 -30.17 -27.50 7.49
N TYR A 281 -29.74 -28.10 8.60
CA TYR A 281 -29.61 -27.42 9.89
C TYR A 281 -28.19 -27.57 10.42
N THR A 282 -27.65 -26.46 10.91
CA THR A 282 -26.41 -26.40 11.67
C THR A 282 -26.74 -26.08 13.13
N VAL A 283 -26.00 -26.66 14.08
CA VAL A 283 -26.20 -26.38 15.50
C VAL A 283 -25.31 -25.22 15.94
N LYS A 284 -25.95 -24.17 16.48
CA LYS A 284 -25.28 -23.08 17.20
C LYS A 284 -24.55 -23.69 18.39
N THR A 285 -23.22 -23.61 18.37
CA THR A 285 -22.40 -23.92 19.54
C THR A 285 -22.75 -22.95 20.65
N GLU A 286 -23.18 -23.48 21.80
CA GLU A 286 -23.31 -22.68 23.03
C GLU A 286 -21.95 -22.03 23.32
N SER A 287 -21.96 -20.70 23.34
CA SER A 287 -20.80 -19.88 23.65
C SER A 287 -20.46 -20.06 25.12
N THR A 288 -19.58 -21.02 25.42
CA THR A 288 -18.71 -20.85 26.58
C THR A 288 -17.87 -19.63 26.27
N ALA A 289 -17.89 -18.62 27.13
CA ALA A 289 -17.01 -17.47 26.98
C ALA A 289 -15.58 -17.97 26.65
N PRO A 290 -14.89 -17.34 25.69
CA PRO A 290 -13.61 -17.83 25.17
C PRO A 290 -12.52 -17.90 26.24
N ILE A 291 -12.80 -17.29 27.40
CA ILE A 291 -11.89 -17.02 28.49
C ILE A 291 -12.59 -17.29 29.83
N ALA A 292 -11.82 -17.71 30.83
CA ALA A 292 -12.26 -17.96 32.20
C ALA A 292 -11.44 -17.15 33.21
N ASN A 293 -11.97 -17.02 34.43
CA ASN A 293 -11.25 -16.34 35.51
C ASN A 293 -9.86 -16.97 35.76
N GLY A 294 -8.83 -16.14 35.71
CA GLY A 294 -7.43 -16.54 35.87
C GLY A 294 -6.73 -16.94 34.57
N ASP A 295 -7.41 -16.92 33.43
CA ASP A 295 -6.75 -17.13 32.14
C ASP A 295 -5.80 -15.97 31.82
N GLN A 296 -4.65 -16.28 31.24
CA GLN A 296 -3.78 -15.29 30.60
C GLN A 296 -4.09 -15.26 29.11
N VAL A 297 -4.42 -14.09 28.59
CA VAL A 297 -4.91 -13.93 27.23
C VAL A 297 -4.27 -12.75 26.53
N VAL A 298 -4.10 -12.88 25.21
CA VAL A 298 -3.84 -11.76 24.31
C VAL A 298 -5.17 -11.36 23.69
N ILE A 299 -5.54 -10.08 23.82
CA ILE A 299 -6.72 -9.50 23.17
C ILE A 299 -6.22 -8.87 21.87
N TYR A 300 -6.81 -9.22 20.73
CA TYR A 300 -6.30 -8.73 19.44
C TYR A 300 -7.40 -8.49 18.42
N ALA A 301 -7.13 -7.61 17.44
CA ALA A 301 -7.98 -7.32 16.30
C ALA A 301 -7.49 -8.14 15.08
N PRO A 302 -8.16 -9.25 14.72
CA PRO A 302 -7.64 -10.21 13.73
C PRO A 302 -7.50 -9.62 12.32
N ALA A 303 -8.39 -8.73 11.91
CA ALA A 303 -8.34 -8.08 10.60
C ALA A 303 -7.08 -7.23 10.39
N TYR A 304 -6.43 -6.82 11.48
CA TYR A 304 -5.28 -5.93 11.46
C TYR A 304 -4.01 -6.54 12.02
N ASN A 305 -4.06 -7.78 12.52
CA ASN A 305 -2.93 -8.44 13.16
C ASN A 305 -2.32 -7.60 14.29
N LYS A 306 -3.17 -6.96 15.10
CA LYS A 306 -2.73 -6.13 16.24
C LYS A 306 -3.23 -6.67 17.57
N ALA A 307 -2.33 -6.86 18.52
CA ALA A 307 -2.65 -7.13 19.92
C ALA A 307 -2.80 -5.83 20.73
N LEU A 308 -3.65 -5.84 21.76
CA LEU A 308 -3.79 -4.75 22.72
C LEU A 308 -2.65 -4.79 23.73
N SER A 309 -1.79 -3.77 23.67
CA SER A 309 -0.73 -3.55 24.65
C SER A 309 -1.21 -2.66 25.80
N SER A 310 -0.68 -2.88 26.99
CA SER A 310 -0.82 -1.96 28.11
C SER A 310 0.03 -0.69 27.97
N GLU A 311 1.01 -0.70 27.07
CA GLU A 311 1.86 0.46 26.76
C GLU A 311 1.07 1.54 26.00
N LYS A 312 1.54 2.79 26.08
CA LYS A 312 0.83 3.95 25.54
C LYS A 312 1.69 4.85 24.67
N THR A 313 1.06 5.39 23.63
CA THR A 313 1.52 6.58 22.90
C THR A 313 0.55 7.73 23.17
N GLY A 314 1.04 8.77 23.84
CA GLY A 314 0.18 9.82 24.39
C GLY A 314 -0.85 9.28 25.38
N HIS A 315 -2.13 9.33 25.02
CA HIS A 315 -3.24 8.87 25.88
C HIS A 315 -3.78 7.48 25.50
N TYR A 316 -3.42 6.96 24.33
CA TYR A 316 -4.01 5.75 23.76
C TYR A 316 -3.05 4.56 23.87
N ASN A 317 -3.63 3.37 24.00
CA ASN A 317 -2.87 2.14 24.07
C ASN A 317 -2.27 1.82 22.69
N VAL A 318 -1.04 1.32 22.65
CA VAL A 318 -0.40 0.94 21.39
C VAL A 318 -0.82 -0.47 20.98
N GLY A 319 -0.70 -0.77 19.69
CA GLY A 319 -0.94 -2.11 19.16
C GLY A 319 0.36 -2.82 18.81
N THR A 320 0.54 -4.05 19.28
CA THR A 320 1.69 -4.89 18.95
C THR A 320 1.37 -5.72 17.70
N ASP A 321 2.26 -5.75 16.71
CA ASP A 321 2.13 -6.64 15.56
C ASP A 321 2.20 -8.10 16.00
N ILE A 322 1.26 -8.90 15.53
CA ILE A 322 1.18 -10.33 15.82
C ILE A 322 0.99 -11.13 14.55
N THR A 323 1.38 -12.39 14.55
CA THR A 323 1.02 -13.33 13.48
C THR A 323 0.00 -14.32 14.01
N VAL A 324 -1.07 -14.54 13.25
CA VAL A 324 -2.07 -15.59 13.53
C VAL A 324 -1.84 -16.73 12.55
N GLU A 325 -1.30 -17.82 13.06
CA GLU A 325 -0.99 -19.01 12.28
C GLU A 325 -2.26 -19.75 11.85
N ALA A 326 -2.14 -20.61 10.83
CA ALA A 326 -3.26 -21.37 10.28
C ALA A 326 -3.95 -22.31 11.29
N ASP A 327 -3.27 -22.66 12.39
CA ASP A 327 -3.83 -23.48 13.48
C ASP A 327 -4.45 -22.65 14.62
N GLY A 328 -4.46 -21.31 14.49
CA GLY A 328 -4.96 -20.37 15.48
C GLY A 328 -3.92 -19.99 16.55
N THR A 329 -2.67 -20.44 16.43
CA THR A 329 -1.58 -19.97 17.28
C THR A 329 -1.29 -18.51 16.99
N VAL A 330 -1.19 -17.68 18.03
CA VAL A 330 -0.72 -16.31 17.89
C VAL A 330 0.74 -16.24 18.31
N THR A 331 1.57 -15.54 17.54
CA THR A 331 3.00 -15.28 17.82
C THR A 331 3.29 -13.79 17.68
N GLY A 332 4.46 -13.33 18.12
CA GLY A 332 4.87 -11.92 18.08
C GLY A 332 4.38 -11.03 19.22
N TYR A 333 3.50 -11.55 20.11
CA TYR A 333 3.07 -10.81 21.30
C TYR A 333 4.14 -10.82 22.41
N VAL A 334 4.17 -9.77 23.21
CA VAL A 334 5.10 -9.56 24.33
C VAL A 334 4.36 -9.53 25.67
N ALA A 335 5.10 -9.41 26.78
CA ALA A 335 4.51 -9.43 28.13
C ALA A 335 3.46 -8.34 28.36
N SER A 336 3.61 -7.15 27.74
CA SER A 336 2.64 -6.05 27.82
C SER A 336 1.34 -6.30 27.04
N ASP A 337 1.26 -7.37 26.24
CA ASP A 337 0.03 -7.76 25.54
C ASP A 337 -0.77 -8.82 26.30
N ILE A 338 -0.21 -9.34 27.40
CA ILE A 338 -0.80 -10.42 28.18
C ILE A 338 -1.67 -9.84 29.28
N TRP A 339 -2.95 -10.18 29.24
CA TRP A 339 -3.97 -9.76 30.18
C TRP A 339 -4.41 -10.93 31.03
N THR A 340 -4.44 -10.74 32.35
CA THR A 340 -5.06 -11.71 33.26
C THR A 340 -6.56 -11.44 33.32
N VAL A 341 -7.36 -12.45 32.98
CA VAL A 341 -8.82 -12.36 32.96
C VAL A 341 -9.36 -12.47 34.38
N VAL A 342 -10.17 -11.51 34.79
CA VAL A 342 -10.96 -11.56 36.01
C VAL A 342 -12.43 -11.70 35.61
N ALA A 343 -13.09 -12.79 35.98
CA ALA A 343 -14.52 -12.94 35.73
C ALA A 343 -15.30 -12.48 36.95
N ASN A 344 -16.18 -11.50 36.75
CA ASN A 344 -16.97 -10.88 37.81
C ASN A 344 -18.23 -11.72 38.13
N GLU A 345 -18.76 -11.59 39.35
CA GLU A 345 -19.93 -12.35 39.80
C GLU A 345 -21.22 -12.03 39.01
N ASP A 346 -21.26 -10.90 38.32
CA ASP A 346 -22.40 -10.42 37.53
C ASP A 346 -22.37 -10.83 36.05
N GLY A 347 -21.36 -11.62 35.65
CA GLY A 347 -21.18 -12.12 34.28
C GLY A 347 -20.39 -11.19 33.36
N THR A 348 -19.78 -10.13 33.90
CA THR A 348 -18.83 -9.26 33.19
C THR A 348 -17.38 -9.70 33.42
N TYR A 349 -16.44 -9.08 32.71
CA TYR A 349 -15.02 -9.39 32.78
C TYR A 349 -14.20 -8.12 32.99
N SER A 350 -13.09 -8.25 33.70
CA SER A 350 -12.02 -7.24 33.73
C SER A 350 -10.73 -7.86 33.20
N PHE A 351 -9.87 -7.03 32.61
CA PHE A 351 -8.58 -7.44 32.06
C PHE A 351 -7.47 -6.74 32.83
N GLN A 352 -6.60 -7.53 33.47
CA GLN A 352 -5.67 -7.06 34.49
C GLN A 352 -4.22 -7.21 34.04
N GLN A 353 -3.41 -6.19 34.34
CA GLN A 353 -1.95 -6.29 34.41
C GLN A 353 -1.45 -5.80 35.77
N GLY A 354 -0.59 -6.60 36.39
CA GLY A 354 -0.24 -6.39 37.80
C GLY A 354 -1.49 -6.42 38.68
N ASP A 355 -1.66 -5.39 39.51
CA ASP A 355 -2.83 -5.25 40.40
C ASP A 355 -3.89 -4.26 39.84
N GLN A 356 -3.81 -3.88 38.56
CA GLN A 356 -4.67 -2.87 37.96
C GLN A 356 -5.43 -3.39 36.74
N ASN A 357 -6.72 -3.06 36.67
CA ASN A 357 -7.58 -3.42 35.55
C ASN A 357 -7.59 -2.29 34.50
N ILE A 358 -7.61 -2.63 33.22
CA ILE A 358 -7.84 -1.66 32.15
C ILE A 358 -9.32 -1.24 32.12
N GLY A 359 -9.57 0.05 32.07
CA GLY A 359 -10.93 0.61 32.10
C GLY A 359 -11.00 2.02 31.54
N LEU A 360 -12.19 2.62 31.63
CA LEU A 360 -12.45 3.99 31.19
C LEU A 360 -12.62 4.97 32.36
N GLY A 361 -12.16 6.21 32.16
CA GLY A 361 -12.57 7.34 32.99
C GLY A 361 -13.98 7.85 32.65
N ASP A 362 -14.41 8.94 33.29
CA ASP A 362 -15.77 9.47 33.12
C ASP A 362 -16.01 10.18 31.76
N SER A 363 -14.95 10.63 31.07
CA SER A 363 -15.12 11.59 29.96
C SER A 363 -14.34 11.28 28.69
N TYR A 364 -13.29 10.46 28.76
CA TYR A 364 -12.42 10.18 27.60
C TYR A 364 -12.60 8.76 27.09
N ALA A 365 -12.15 8.54 25.85
CA ALA A 365 -12.15 7.25 25.16
C ALA A 365 -10.89 6.43 25.43
N SER A 366 -9.87 7.04 26.06
CA SER A 366 -8.63 6.39 26.47
C SER A 366 -8.89 5.33 27.54
N MET A 367 -8.17 4.22 27.42
CA MET A 367 -8.25 3.10 28.36
C MET A 367 -7.05 3.14 29.30
N ASP A 368 -7.26 3.36 30.60
CA ASP A 368 -6.18 3.50 31.58
C ASP A 368 -6.17 2.32 32.56
N LEU A 369 -4.97 1.88 32.96
CA LEU A 369 -4.82 0.93 34.06
C LEU A 369 -5.25 1.59 35.38
N GLY A 370 -6.20 0.95 36.07
CA GLY A 370 -6.78 1.44 37.33
C GLY A 370 -7.88 2.48 37.15
N ALA A 371 -8.45 2.61 35.96
CA ALA A 371 -9.62 3.45 35.73
C ALA A 371 -10.88 2.89 36.42
N VAL A 372 -11.87 3.76 36.65
CA VAL A 372 -13.04 3.46 37.50
C VAL A 372 -14.12 2.61 36.82
N HIS A 373 -14.18 2.60 35.49
CA HIS A 373 -15.14 1.79 34.72
C HIS A 373 -14.40 0.68 33.99
N ASP A 374 -14.07 -0.40 34.71
CA ASP A 374 -13.20 -1.51 34.28
C ASP A 374 -13.96 -2.84 34.06
N ASP A 375 -15.28 -2.80 34.10
CA ASP A 375 -16.16 -3.95 33.80
C ASP A 375 -16.56 -3.94 32.32
N TRP A 376 -16.26 -5.05 31.64
CA TRP A 376 -16.49 -5.28 30.21
C TRP A 376 -17.46 -6.43 29.96
N LYS A 377 -18.36 -6.24 29.00
CA LYS A 377 -19.28 -7.26 28.51
C LYS A 377 -18.77 -7.80 27.17
N LEU A 378 -18.67 -9.13 27.07
CA LEU A 378 -18.37 -9.81 25.81
C LEU A 378 -19.65 -10.10 25.04
N ILE A 379 -19.69 -9.72 23.77
CA ILE A 379 -20.80 -9.99 22.85
C ILE A 379 -20.23 -10.85 21.73
N ASP A 380 -20.67 -12.11 21.67
CA ASP A 380 -20.23 -13.09 20.68
C ASP A 380 -20.81 -12.77 19.29
N LEU A 381 -19.93 -12.63 18.30
CA LEU A 381 -20.25 -12.36 16.90
C LEU A 381 -20.17 -13.63 16.02
N GLY A 382 -19.73 -14.75 16.58
CA GLY A 382 -19.43 -15.98 15.84
C GLY A 382 -17.99 -16.04 15.33
N ASN A 383 -17.58 -17.22 14.85
CA ASN A 383 -16.23 -17.48 14.30
C ASN A 383 -15.06 -17.09 15.23
N GLY A 384 -15.28 -17.05 16.54
CA GLY A 384 -14.25 -16.65 17.51
C GLY A 384 -14.08 -15.14 17.65
N LEU A 385 -14.96 -14.33 17.06
CA LEU A 385 -14.96 -12.88 17.15
C LEU A 385 -15.96 -12.38 18.20
N TYR A 386 -15.58 -11.29 18.87
CA TYR A 386 -16.32 -10.69 19.97
C TYR A 386 -16.25 -9.17 19.90
N ASN A 387 -17.35 -8.50 20.25
CA ASN A 387 -17.23 -7.13 20.75
C ASN A 387 -16.95 -7.12 22.25
N ILE A 388 -16.12 -6.17 22.69
CA ILE A 388 -15.81 -5.94 24.10
C ILE A 388 -16.37 -4.56 24.49
N GLN A 389 -17.50 -4.55 25.20
CA GLN A 389 -18.24 -3.33 25.52
C GLN A 389 -18.09 -2.93 26.99
N ASN A 390 -17.75 -1.67 27.25
CA ASN A 390 -17.74 -1.13 28.60
C ASN A 390 -19.17 -1.03 29.16
N THR A 391 -19.39 -1.58 30.35
CA THR A 391 -20.74 -1.72 30.92
C THR A 391 -21.36 -0.41 31.39
N VAL A 392 -20.54 0.60 31.72
CA VAL A 392 -21.01 1.90 32.22
C VAL A 392 -21.11 2.92 31.09
N ARG A 393 -20.09 2.99 30.24
CA ARG A 393 -19.99 3.99 29.16
C ARG A 393 -20.72 3.55 27.89
N GLY A 394 -20.88 2.23 27.67
CA GLY A 394 -21.47 1.66 26.45
C GLY A 394 -20.53 1.64 25.24
N ASN A 395 -19.33 2.22 25.35
CA ASN A 395 -18.31 2.22 24.31
C ASN A 395 -17.73 0.81 24.09
N TYR A 396 -17.33 0.51 22.86
CA TYR A 396 -16.66 -0.72 22.46
C TYR A 396 -15.16 -0.48 22.31
N MET A 397 -14.36 -1.46 22.73
CA MET A 397 -12.92 -1.48 22.48
C MET A 397 -12.65 -1.62 20.98
N GLU A 398 -11.69 -0.87 20.45
CA GLU A 398 -11.38 -0.84 19.03
C GLU A 398 -9.88 -0.72 18.74
N TRP A 399 -9.46 -1.26 17.61
CA TRP A 399 -8.22 -0.88 16.94
C TRP A 399 -8.49 0.19 15.88
N TYR A 400 -8.05 1.43 16.10
CA TYR A 400 -8.32 2.52 15.19
C TYR A 400 -7.14 2.75 14.23
N THR A 401 -7.26 2.22 13.01
CA THR A 401 -6.21 2.22 11.98
C THR A 401 -5.70 3.60 11.60
N GLN A 402 -6.57 4.61 11.54
CA GLN A 402 -6.19 5.97 11.12
C GLN A 402 -5.09 6.59 12.00
N TYR A 403 -5.03 6.21 13.28
CA TYR A 403 -4.05 6.72 14.23
C TYR A 403 -3.22 5.62 14.88
N SER A 404 -3.27 4.40 14.34
CA SER A 404 -2.53 3.22 14.79
C SER A 404 -2.57 3.03 16.32
N ASN A 405 -3.76 3.09 16.93
CA ASN A 405 -3.90 2.95 18.37
C ASN A 405 -5.17 2.22 18.80
N TRP A 406 -5.15 1.75 20.05
CA TRP A 406 -6.29 1.18 20.75
C TRP A 406 -7.05 2.23 21.55
N SER A 407 -8.37 2.19 21.39
CA SER A 407 -9.30 3.22 21.81
C SER A 407 -10.63 2.58 22.22
N THR A 408 -11.60 3.41 22.63
CA THR A 408 -12.99 2.97 22.69
C THR A 408 -13.93 3.95 22.00
N TYR A 409 -14.89 3.43 21.27
CA TYR A 409 -15.87 4.26 20.57
C TYR A 409 -17.28 3.69 20.73
N ASN A 410 -18.27 4.58 20.80
CA ASN A 410 -19.66 4.15 20.80
C ASN A 410 -20.14 4.13 19.35
N SER A 411 -20.26 2.93 18.79
CA SER A 411 -20.70 2.72 17.42
C SER A 411 -21.94 1.84 17.35
N SER A 412 -22.86 2.19 16.43
CA SER A 412 -23.94 1.29 16.01
C SER A 412 -23.44 0.19 15.09
N SER A 413 -22.29 0.36 14.44
CA SER A 413 -21.64 -0.62 13.54
C SER A 413 -20.67 -1.57 14.24
N ALA A 414 -20.62 -1.57 15.59
CA ALA A 414 -19.64 -2.37 16.33
C ALA A 414 -19.68 -3.87 15.97
N ALA A 415 -20.87 -4.41 15.65
CA ALA A 415 -21.00 -5.81 15.27
C ALA A 415 -20.39 -6.14 13.90
N THR A 416 -20.20 -5.16 13.01
CA THR A 416 -19.84 -5.39 11.59
C THR A 416 -18.50 -4.79 11.19
N ASP A 417 -18.07 -3.70 11.82
CA ASP A 417 -16.81 -3.07 11.49
C ASP A 417 -15.64 -3.84 12.11
N ASP A 418 -14.70 -4.28 11.26
CA ASP A 418 -13.51 -5.06 11.61
C ASP A 418 -12.73 -4.46 12.81
N GLN A 419 -12.74 -3.13 12.98
CA GLN A 419 -12.05 -2.45 14.09
C GLN A 419 -12.57 -2.81 15.48
N PHE A 420 -13.82 -3.27 15.61
CA PHE A 420 -14.45 -3.66 16.87
C PHE A 420 -14.57 -5.18 17.03
N GLN A 421 -14.25 -5.96 16.00
CA GLN A 421 -14.33 -7.42 16.00
C GLN A 421 -13.02 -8.02 16.54
N LEU A 422 -13.02 -8.35 17.84
CA LEU A 422 -11.81 -8.76 18.56
C LEU A 422 -11.82 -10.26 18.84
N SER A 423 -10.63 -10.83 19.05
CA SER A 423 -10.45 -12.23 19.43
C SER A 423 -9.53 -12.36 20.64
N PHE A 424 -9.53 -13.54 21.25
CA PHE A 424 -8.69 -13.88 22.39
C PHE A 424 -7.80 -15.07 22.04
N TYR A 425 -6.51 -14.93 22.28
CA TYR A 425 -5.57 -16.04 22.28
C TYR A 425 -5.20 -16.42 23.72
N LYS A 426 -5.46 -17.66 24.11
CA LYS A 426 -5.14 -18.16 25.44
C LYS A 426 -3.68 -18.60 25.51
N VAL A 427 -2.91 -17.95 26.36
CA VAL A 427 -1.50 -18.28 26.57
C VAL A 427 -1.42 -19.61 27.33
N THR A 428 -0.90 -20.67 26.68
CA THR A 428 -0.79 -22.03 27.25
C THR A 428 0.67 -22.50 27.27
N GLY A 429 1.47 -21.91 28.16
CA GLY A 429 2.89 -22.23 28.33
C GLY A 429 3.52 -21.40 29.44
N GLU A 430 4.83 -21.57 29.70
CA GLU A 430 5.58 -20.47 30.33
C GLU A 430 5.45 -19.27 29.40
N THR A 431 5.07 -18.10 29.94
CA THR A 431 5.24 -16.83 29.23
C THR A 431 6.64 -16.86 28.64
N PRO A 432 6.83 -16.58 27.33
CA PRO A 432 8.16 -16.36 26.83
C PRO A 432 8.78 -15.31 27.77
N ASP A 433 9.75 -15.73 28.59
CA ASP A 433 10.83 -14.82 28.95
C ASP A 433 11.27 -14.27 27.60
N PRO A 434 11.54 -12.97 27.41
CA PRO A 434 12.25 -12.55 26.22
C PRO A 434 13.46 -13.48 26.14
N GLU A 435 13.43 -14.43 25.22
CA GLU A 435 14.61 -15.21 24.88
C GLU A 435 15.66 -14.12 24.67
N PRO A 436 16.81 -14.17 25.38
CA PRO A 436 17.88 -13.23 25.10
C PRO A 436 18.08 -13.34 23.59
N SER A 437 17.66 -12.29 22.90
CA SER A 437 17.54 -12.31 21.46
C SER A 437 18.93 -12.62 20.95
N GLU A 438 19.13 -13.83 20.42
CA GLU A 438 20.41 -14.17 19.78
C GLU A 438 20.69 -13.04 18.80
N ALA A 439 21.86 -12.41 18.95
CA ALA A 439 22.21 -11.27 18.10
C ALA A 439 21.99 -11.68 16.63
N PRO A 440 21.38 -10.83 15.80
CA PRO A 440 20.98 -11.18 14.44
C PRO A 440 22.18 -11.26 13.46
N PHE A 441 23.39 -11.32 14.00
CA PHE A 441 24.68 -11.30 13.33
C PHE A 441 25.71 -12.07 14.18
N GLU A 442 26.79 -12.50 13.55
CA GLU A 442 27.95 -13.10 14.20
C GLU A 442 29.15 -12.13 14.22
N ALA A 443 30.17 -12.44 15.00
CA ALA A 443 31.42 -11.68 14.97
C ALA A 443 32.07 -11.76 13.57
N ASN A 444 32.57 -10.62 13.09
CA ASN A 444 33.10 -10.37 11.75
C ASN A 444 32.05 -10.19 10.63
N ASP A 445 30.76 -10.23 10.93
CA ASP A 445 29.75 -9.80 9.96
C ASP A 445 29.90 -8.30 9.65
N THR A 446 29.57 -7.92 8.43
CA THR A 446 29.32 -6.52 8.04
C THR A 446 27.83 -6.25 8.09
N ILE A 447 27.46 -5.19 8.79
CA ILE A 447 26.06 -4.87 9.04
C ILE A 447 25.75 -3.41 8.77
N VAL A 448 24.49 -3.13 8.45
CA VAL A 448 23.90 -1.80 8.57
C VAL A 448 22.98 -1.78 9.79
N ILE A 449 23.16 -0.76 10.63
CA ILE A 449 22.33 -0.50 11.82
C ILE A 449 21.35 0.60 11.44
N TYR A 450 20.03 0.35 11.46
CA TYR A 450 19.05 1.35 11.08
C TYR A 450 17.80 1.32 11.97
N ALA A 451 17.16 2.47 12.15
CA ALA A 451 15.88 2.63 12.81
C ALA A 451 14.74 2.44 11.79
N PRO A 452 13.95 1.36 11.87
CA PRO A 452 12.84 1.15 10.93
C PRO A 452 11.69 2.15 11.12
N SER A 453 11.60 2.80 12.29
CA SER A 453 10.53 3.76 12.59
C SER A 453 10.57 5.02 11.74
N ASN A 454 11.76 5.39 11.26
CA ASN A 454 12.00 6.59 10.47
C ASN A 454 12.94 6.34 9.29
N ASN A 455 13.24 5.07 9.00
CA ASN A 455 14.10 4.68 7.89
C ASN A 455 15.53 5.25 7.95
N MET A 456 16.06 5.55 9.14
CA MET A 456 17.40 6.15 9.27
C MET A 456 18.47 5.12 9.63
N ALA A 457 19.49 4.96 8.81
CA ALA A 457 20.70 4.22 9.11
C ALA A 457 21.71 5.06 9.90
N LEU A 458 22.46 4.41 10.79
CA LEU A 458 23.56 5.01 11.54
C LEU A 458 24.79 5.13 10.64
N SER A 459 25.19 6.37 10.35
CA SER A 459 26.40 6.67 9.58
C SER A 459 27.65 6.76 10.46
N ALA A 460 28.82 6.48 9.92
CA ALA A 460 30.10 6.83 10.52
C ALA A 460 30.44 8.32 10.35
N THR A 461 29.74 9.02 9.45
CA THR A 461 29.86 10.47 9.24
C THR A 461 29.22 11.20 10.41
N VAL A 462 29.90 12.22 10.93
CA VAL A 462 29.45 12.98 12.11
C VAL A 462 29.20 14.44 11.80
N LYS A 463 28.14 14.97 12.39
CA LYS A 463 27.82 16.40 12.46
C LYS A 463 28.48 17.00 13.69
N ASN A 464 29.04 18.20 13.54
CA ASN A 464 29.73 18.95 14.59
C ASN A 464 30.81 18.13 15.32
N ASP A 465 31.51 17.21 14.65
CA ASP A 465 32.54 16.31 15.20
C ASP A 465 32.07 15.21 16.17
N TYR A 466 30.79 15.21 16.59
CA TYR A 466 30.35 14.40 17.75
C TYR A 466 29.09 13.56 17.53
N TYR A 467 28.24 13.89 16.56
CA TYR A 467 26.91 13.27 16.43
C TYR A 467 26.75 12.63 15.06
N PRO A 468 26.70 11.29 14.97
CA PRO A 468 26.51 10.57 13.72
C PRO A 468 25.22 11.01 13.04
N ILE A 469 25.29 11.25 11.74
CA ILE A 469 24.10 11.60 10.96
C ILE A 469 23.28 10.35 10.65
N GLY A 470 22.01 10.55 10.34
CA GLY A 470 21.13 9.54 9.77
C GLY A 470 21.21 9.56 8.25
N VAL A 471 21.20 8.38 7.63
CA VAL A 471 21.05 8.24 6.17
C VAL A 471 19.77 7.48 5.88
N GLU A 472 18.91 8.00 5.01
CA GLU A 472 17.64 7.36 4.67
C GLU A 472 17.87 6.04 3.94
N VAL A 473 17.27 4.96 4.44
CA VAL A 473 17.35 3.61 3.88
C VAL A 473 15.97 3.02 3.71
N ALA A 474 15.76 2.24 2.65
CA ALA A 474 14.50 1.55 2.40
C ALA A 474 14.70 0.03 2.44
N VAL A 475 13.64 -0.69 2.81
CA VAL A 475 13.61 -2.15 2.75
C VAL A 475 12.77 -2.57 1.53
N GLU A 476 13.42 -3.18 0.54
CA GLU A 476 12.76 -3.75 -0.64
C GLU A 476 12.82 -5.28 -0.57
N GLY A 477 11.71 -5.89 -0.15
CA GLY A 477 11.66 -7.33 0.11
C GLY A 477 12.56 -7.70 1.29
N GLU A 478 13.60 -8.51 1.06
CA GLU A 478 14.60 -8.89 2.08
C GLU A 478 15.86 -8.01 2.02
N THR A 479 15.95 -7.08 1.05
CA THR A 479 17.15 -6.27 0.80
C THR A 479 16.99 -4.88 1.39
N LEU A 480 18.01 -4.41 2.12
CA LEU A 480 18.12 -3.00 2.49
C LEU A 480 18.80 -2.23 1.35
N ILE A 481 18.31 -1.04 1.03
CA ILE A 481 18.87 -0.16 -0.01
C ILE A 481 19.00 1.27 0.52
N GLY A 482 19.76 2.11 -0.18
CA GLY A 482 19.95 3.53 0.19
C GLY A 482 21.11 3.79 1.17
N TYR A 483 21.85 2.77 1.59
CA TYR A 483 23.05 2.94 2.42
C TYR A 483 24.34 2.95 1.56
N GLY A 484 25.35 3.68 2.03
CA GLY A 484 26.69 3.71 1.43
C GLY A 484 27.76 3.15 2.36
N ALA A 485 29.03 3.32 1.99
CA ALA A 485 30.16 2.79 2.75
C ALA A 485 30.27 3.35 4.18
N THR A 486 29.69 4.51 4.48
CA THR A 486 29.72 5.10 5.81
C THR A 486 28.72 4.46 6.78
N GLU A 487 27.69 3.78 6.30
CA GLU A 487 26.66 3.14 7.13
C GLU A 487 26.96 1.65 7.41
N VAL A 488 28.04 1.13 6.83
CA VAL A 488 28.49 -0.25 7.01
C VAL A 488 29.44 -0.35 8.20
N TRP A 489 29.14 -1.27 9.11
CA TRP A 489 29.88 -1.53 10.33
C TRP A 489 30.35 -2.98 10.40
N THR A 490 31.62 -3.19 10.73
CA THR A 490 32.14 -4.53 11.04
C THR A 490 31.86 -4.86 12.51
N VAL A 491 31.22 -5.99 12.74
CA VAL A 491 30.92 -6.50 14.08
C VAL A 491 32.15 -7.14 14.70
N GLY A 492 32.46 -6.76 15.93
CA GLY A 492 33.42 -7.46 16.80
C GLY A 492 32.80 -7.77 18.16
N GLY A 493 33.51 -8.55 18.98
CA GLY A 493 33.05 -8.93 20.33
C GLY A 493 32.28 -10.26 20.35
N GLU A 494 31.50 -10.45 21.42
CA GLU A 494 30.67 -11.65 21.65
C GLU A 494 29.35 -11.26 22.33
N ASP A 495 28.41 -12.19 22.45
CA ASP A 495 27.07 -11.91 22.98
C ASP A 495 27.10 -11.26 24.37
N GLY A 496 26.36 -10.15 24.51
CA GLY A 496 26.40 -9.26 25.67
C GLY A 496 27.57 -8.26 25.72
N ALA A 497 28.46 -8.24 24.72
CA ALA A 497 29.59 -7.30 24.62
C ALA A 497 30.06 -7.07 23.16
N TRP A 498 29.21 -6.41 22.37
CA TRP A 498 29.47 -6.13 20.95
C TRP A 498 30.24 -4.83 20.72
N THR A 499 31.02 -4.77 19.63
CA THR A 499 31.69 -3.57 19.13
C THR A 499 31.35 -3.37 17.67
N PHE A 500 31.12 -2.12 17.23
CA PHE A 500 30.84 -1.78 15.83
C PHE A 500 31.97 -0.91 15.30
N THR A 501 32.68 -1.36 14.27
CA THR A 501 33.84 -0.66 13.69
C THR A 501 33.47 -0.11 12.32
N SER A 502 33.66 1.18 12.09
CA SER A 502 33.44 1.80 10.78
C SER A 502 34.49 1.34 9.76
N ASN A 503 34.21 1.58 8.47
CA ASN A 503 35.17 1.32 7.39
C ASN A 503 36.47 2.13 7.48
N SER A 504 36.51 3.20 8.29
CA SER A 504 37.74 3.94 8.61
C SER A 504 38.54 3.35 9.78
N GLY A 505 38.15 2.16 10.27
CA GLY A 505 38.80 1.45 11.37
C GLY A 505 38.52 2.02 12.77
N LYS A 506 37.56 2.95 12.91
CA LYS A 506 37.21 3.58 14.18
C LYS A 506 35.99 2.89 14.81
N THR A 507 36.06 2.58 16.11
CA THR A 507 34.96 1.93 16.84
C THR A 507 33.92 2.94 17.35
N LEU A 508 32.64 2.63 17.17
CA LEU A 508 31.52 3.40 17.72
C LEU A 508 31.61 3.42 19.25
N SER A 509 31.74 4.61 19.82
CA SER A 509 32.13 4.74 21.23
C SER A 509 31.65 6.04 21.87
N MET A 510 31.80 6.16 23.19
CA MET A 510 31.35 7.31 23.97
C MET A 510 32.45 7.89 24.86
N ALA A 511 32.69 9.19 24.74
CA ALA A 511 33.57 9.89 25.67
C ALA A 511 33.00 9.90 27.12
N GLY A 512 33.88 10.01 28.12
CA GLY A 512 33.49 9.81 29.52
C GLY A 512 32.51 10.83 30.13
N ASN A 513 32.29 11.99 29.50
CA ASN A 513 31.57 13.11 30.12
C ASN A 513 30.29 13.56 29.39
N TYR A 514 30.03 13.08 28.18
CA TYR A 514 28.92 13.55 27.33
C TYR A 514 28.05 12.38 26.83
N SER A 515 26.87 12.71 26.31
CA SER A 515 25.92 11.77 25.69
C SER A 515 26.25 11.47 24.23
N SER A 516 27.16 12.23 23.61
CA SER A 516 27.60 12.00 22.24
C SER A 516 28.22 10.62 22.07
N VAL A 517 27.89 10.00 20.95
CA VAL A 517 28.39 8.71 20.49
C VAL A 517 28.97 8.93 19.11
N TYR A 518 30.19 8.51 18.83
CA TYR A 518 30.79 8.65 17.50
C TYR A 518 31.96 7.69 17.30
N PRO A 519 32.35 7.39 16.05
CA PRO A 519 33.54 6.58 15.78
C PRO A 519 34.81 7.21 16.37
N GLY A 520 35.50 6.48 17.23
CA GLY A 520 36.80 6.90 17.77
C GLY A 520 36.75 7.88 18.95
N ALA A 521 35.64 7.98 19.68
CA ALA A 521 35.56 8.73 20.94
C ALA A 521 36.52 8.20 22.04
N GLY A 522 36.98 6.95 21.90
CA GLY A 522 38.14 6.37 22.60
C GLY A 522 37.87 5.78 23.99
N TYR A 523 36.62 5.79 24.47
CA TYR A 523 36.19 5.11 25.70
C TYR A 523 34.81 4.48 25.49
N ASN A 524 34.44 3.46 26.30
CA ASN A 524 33.12 2.83 26.27
C ASN A 524 32.69 2.29 24.89
N GLU A 525 33.53 1.44 24.29
CA GLU A 525 33.33 0.90 22.93
C GLU A 525 32.37 -0.30 22.86
N THR A 526 31.91 -0.79 24.02
CA THR A 526 31.13 -2.02 24.14
C THR A 526 29.63 -1.73 24.30
N TRP A 527 28.83 -2.49 23.56
CA TRP A 527 27.37 -2.35 23.47
C TRP A 527 26.68 -3.68 23.79
N VAL A 528 25.53 -3.57 24.45
CA VAL A 528 24.63 -4.68 24.79
C VAL A 528 23.36 -4.50 23.97
N LEU A 529 22.89 -5.57 23.34
CA LEU A 529 21.60 -5.58 22.68
C LEU A 529 20.53 -6.02 23.68
N GLU A 530 19.49 -5.22 23.80
CA GLU A 530 18.28 -5.58 24.53
C GLU A 530 17.14 -5.69 23.50
N ALA A 531 16.38 -6.78 23.48
CA ALA A 531 15.27 -6.93 22.54
C ALA A 531 14.30 -5.73 22.64
N ALA A 532 13.89 -5.20 21.49
CA ALA A 532 12.85 -4.18 21.41
C ALA A 532 11.45 -4.82 21.36
N GLU A 533 10.42 -3.97 21.37
CA GLU A 533 9.01 -4.39 21.33
C GLU A 533 8.64 -5.11 20.02
N THR A 534 9.30 -4.77 18.91
CA THR A 534 9.13 -5.41 17.61
C THR A 534 10.16 -6.52 17.41
N GLU A 535 9.72 -7.72 17.04
CA GLU A 535 10.62 -8.86 16.75
C GLU A 535 11.67 -8.49 15.69
N GLY A 536 12.93 -8.86 15.93
CA GLY A 536 14.05 -8.50 15.06
C GLY A 536 14.54 -7.05 15.19
N GLN A 537 14.02 -6.28 16.16
CA GLN A 537 14.55 -4.98 16.56
C GLN A 537 15.14 -5.02 17.98
N TYR A 538 16.06 -4.11 18.25
CA TYR A 538 16.88 -4.09 19.45
C TYR A 538 17.11 -2.66 19.93
N TYR A 539 17.17 -2.47 21.24
CA TYR A 539 17.74 -1.28 21.85
C TYR A 539 19.23 -1.50 22.09
N VAL A 540 20.06 -0.58 21.58
CA VAL A 540 21.52 -0.68 21.70
C VAL A 540 21.97 0.12 22.92
N LYS A 541 22.44 -0.57 23.96
CA LYS A 541 22.84 0.02 25.24
C LYS A 541 24.34 0.02 25.42
N ASN A 542 24.91 1.15 25.80
CA ASN A 542 26.33 1.21 26.12
C ASN A 542 26.62 0.45 27.43
N ALA A 543 27.49 -0.56 27.39
CA ALA A 543 27.79 -1.40 28.56
C ALA A 543 28.47 -0.62 29.70
N GLY A 544 29.32 0.35 29.37
CA GLY A 544 30.07 1.14 30.35
C GLY A 544 29.25 2.28 30.97
N ARG A 545 28.28 2.82 30.24
CA ARG A 545 27.53 4.02 30.61
C ARG A 545 26.08 3.75 30.99
N GLY A 546 25.48 2.67 30.50
CA GLY A 546 24.08 2.31 30.71
C GLY A 546 23.07 3.17 29.96
N THR A 547 23.51 4.04 29.05
CA THR A 547 22.67 4.85 28.17
C THR A 547 22.39 4.11 26.86
N TYR A 548 21.24 4.41 26.24
CA TYR A 548 20.77 3.79 25.02
C TYR A 548 21.01 4.68 23.82
N MET A 549 21.29 4.07 22.68
CA MET A 549 21.31 4.76 21.39
C MET A 549 19.92 5.32 21.06
N PHE A 550 19.90 6.56 20.63
CA PHE A 550 18.69 7.34 20.39
C PHE A 550 18.88 8.21 19.16
N TRP A 551 17.92 8.13 18.24
CA TRP A 551 17.78 9.04 17.12
C TRP A 551 17.00 10.28 17.58
N ASP A 552 17.59 11.46 17.37
CA ASP A 552 17.04 12.74 17.79
C ASP A 552 16.45 13.50 16.59
N ASP A 553 15.14 13.34 16.36
CA ASP A 553 14.42 14.00 15.26
C ASP A 553 14.50 15.54 15.31
N GLU A 554 14.82 16.16 16.45
CA GLU A 554 14.97 17.62 16.54
C GLU A 554 16.29 18.08 15.88
N TYR A 555 17.31 17.23 15.91
CA TYR A 555 18.66 17.54 15.45
C TYR A 555 19.12 16.72 14.25
N ASP A 556 18.32 15.76 13.79
CA ASP A 556 18.60 14.80 12.72
C ASP A 556 19.94 14.08 12.93
N ASP A 557 20.19 13.64 14.17
CA ASP A 557 21.42 12.96 14.54
C ASP A 557 21.22 11.84 15.58
N TRP A 558 22.21 10.96 15.65
CA TRP A 558 22.29 9.91 16.65
C TRP A 558 23.05 10.37 17.89
N THR A 559 22.50 10.03 19.04
CA THR A 559 23.07 10.32 20.36
C THR A 559 22.79 9.17 21.32
N THR A 560 23.07 9.35 22.61
CA THR A 560 22.59 8.41 23.63
C THR A 560 21.87 9.10 24.77
N ARG A 561 20.85 8.44 25.33
CA ARG A 561 20.06 8.96 26.45
C ARG A 561 19.82 7.86 27.50
N ALA A 562 19.52 8.26 28.74
CA ALA A 562 19.30 7.30 29.82
C ALA A 562 17.89 6.70 29.78
N ASP A 563 16.90 7.54 29.46
CA ASP A 563 15.47 7.21 29.56
C ASP A 563 14.78 7.15 28.19
N GLU A 564 15.50 7.49 27.11
CA GLU A 564 15.00 7.50 25.74
C GLU A 564 15.90 6.61 24.88
N LYS A 565 15.27 5.86 23.97
CA LYS A 565 15.92 4.80 23.19
C LYS A 565 15.20 4.64 21.86
N THR A 566 15.97 4.37 20.80
CA THR A 566 15.42 4.06 19.47
C THR A 566 15.61 2.59 19.20
N ALA A 567 14.54 1.92 18.81
CA ALA A 567 14.61 0.53 18.36
C ALA A 567 15.26 0.49 16.98
N VAL A 568 16.27 -0.37 16.82
CA VAL A 568 17.00 -0.53 15.56
C VAL A 568 16.97 -1.98 15.09
N SER A 569 16.96 -2.17 13.78
CA SER A 569 17.22 -3.45 13.13
C SER A 569 18.67 -3.50 12.66
N PHE A 570 19.17 -4.72 12.51
CA PHE A 570 20.46 -4.99 11.91
C PHE A 570 20.25 -5.78 10.61
N ARG A 571 20.90 -5.35 9.54
CA ARG A 571 20.93 -6.10 8.28
C ARG A 571 22.35 -6.52 8.02
N VAL A 572 22.60 -7.82 7.99
CA VAL A 572 23.84 -8.37 7.44
C VAL A 572 23.84 -8.02 5.97
N VAL A 573 24.82 -7.24 5.57
CA VAL A 573 25.04 -6.83 4.19
C VAL A 573 26.27 -7.56 3.69
N GLU A 574 26.34 -7.77 2.37
CA GLU A 574 27.62 -8.15 1.81
C GLU A 574 28.63 -7.08 2.22
N PRO A 575 29.82 -7.47 2.72
CA PRO A 575 30.89 -6.52 2.91
C PRO A 575 31.01 -5.72 1.61
N PRO A 576 31.33 -4.42 1.66
CA PRO A 576 31.77 -3.73 0.45
C PRO A 576 32.75 -4.68 -0.22
N GLU A 577 32.54 -5.07 -1.49
CA GLU A 577 33.42 -6.01 -2.19
C GLU A 577 34.83 -5.66 -1.71
N GLU A 578 35.52 -6.62 -1.06
CA GLU A 578 36.93 -6.37 -0.73
C GLU A 578 37.51 -5.89 -2.04
N GLU A 579 37.85 -4.59 -2.06
CA GLU A 579 38.41 -3.91 -3.20
C GLU A 579 39.41 -4.90 -3.78
N PRO A 580 39.14 -5.50 -4.97
CA PRO A 580 39.74 -6.76 -5.37
C PRO A 580 41.23 -6.65 -5.11
N ASP A 581 41.77 -7.58 -4.31
CA ASP A 581 43.16 -7.58 -3.83
C ASP A 581 44.06 -7.00 -4.93
N VAL A 582 44.62 -5.81 -4.67
CA VAL A 582 45.05 -4.88 -5.73
C VAL A 582 45.93 -5.66 -6.71
N SER A 583 45.39 -5.98 -7.89
CA SER A 583 46.08 -6.93 -8.78
C SER A 583 47.00 -6.15 -9.72
N GLY A 584 48.30 -6.44 -9.69
CA GLY A 584 49.29 -5.75 -10.53
C GLY A 584 49.93 -4.54 -9.84
N LEU A 585 49.99 -3.40 -10.53
CA LEU A 585 50.72 -2.19 -10.10
C LEU A 585 49.82 -0.99 -9.77
N GLU A 586 48.52 -1.21 -9.62
CA GLU A 586 47.58 -0.16 -9.23
C GLU A 586 47.81 0.28 -7.77
N VAL A 587 47.61 1.57 -7.49
CA VAL A 587 47.55 2.12 -6.13
C VAL A 587 46.13 2.58 -5.86
N ARG A 588 45.61 2.25 -4.69
CA ARG A 588 44.31 2.70 -4.18
C ARG A 588 44.49 3.58 -2.94
N ALA A 589 43.48 4.39 -2.64
CA ALA A 589 43.48 5.27 -1.48
C ALA A 589 42.20 5.09 -0.66
N THR A 590 42.31 5.14 0.67
CA THR A 590 41.19 5.11 1.62
C THR A 590 41.29 6.32 2.56
N PRO A 591 40.28 7.21 2.61
CA PRO A 591 39.07 7.20 1.78
C PRO A 591 39.40 7.38 0.28
N ALA A 592 38.49 6.94 -0.58
CA ALA A 592 38.63 7.01 -2.03
C ALA A 592 38.76 8.46 -2.52
N SER A 593 39.35 8.63 -3.70
CA SER A 593 39.42 9.93 -4.37
C SER A 593 38.02 10.53 -4.52
N GLY A 594 37.88 11.82 -4.26
CA GLY A 594 36.62 12.57 -4.27
C GLY A 594 36.03 12.79 -2.88
N ALA A 595 36.47 12.05 -1.86
CA ALA A 595 35.98 12.22 -0.51
C ALA A 595 36.28 13.62 0.07
N SER A 596 35.36 14.10 0.92
CA SER A 596 35.63 15.24 1.79
C SER A 596 36.48 14.80 2.98
N VAL A 597 37.56 15.54 3.25
CA VAL A 597 38.49 15.25 4.35
C VAL A 597 38.89 16.54 5.05
N GLU A 598 39.20 16.46 6.34
CA GLU A 598 39.56 17.62 7.16
C GLU A 598 40.81 17.36 8.02
N ALA A 599 41.23 18.38 8.78
CA ALA A 599 42.40 18.27 9.63
C ALA A 599 42.14 17.27 10.78
N GLY A 600 42.95 16.22 10.86
CA GLY A 600 42.76 15.10 11.79
C GLY A 600 42.48 13.77 11.11
N ASP A 601 42.06 13.79 9.84
CA ASP A 601 41.85 12.59 9.04
C ASP A 601 43.15 11.94 8.58
N THR A 602 43.04 10.70 8.12
CA THR A 602 44.15 9.93 7.56
C THR A 602 43.79 9.38 6.19
N ILE A 603 44.76 9.40 5.27
CA ILE A 603 44.64 8.77 3.95
C ILE A 603 45.60 7.58 3.90
N GLU A 604 45.05 6.39 3.76
CA GLU A 604 45.80 5.14 3.59
C GLU A 604 45.95 4.80 2.12
N LEU A 605 47.16 4.47 1.68
CA LEU A 605 47.44 3.98 0.32
C LEU A 605 47.71 2.48 0.35
N THR A 606 47.14 1.76 -0.61
CA THR A 606 47.27 0.30 -0.73
C THR A 606 47.66 -0.10 -2.16
N ALA A 607 48.41 -1.20 -2.29
CA ALA A 607 48.88 -1.78 -3.55
C ALA A 607 49.05 -3.30 -3.38
N ALA A 608 49.40 -4.01 -4.45
CA ALA A 608 49.60 -5.45 -4.44
C ALA A 608 50.62 -5.90 -3.38
N ALA A 609 50.41 -7.08 -2.80
CA ALA A 609 51.33 -7.65 -1.81
C ALA A 609 52.77 -7.75 -2.36
N GLY A 610 53.70 -7.02 -1.75
CA GLY A 610 55.11 -6.98 -2.15
C GLY A 610 55.49 -5.80 -3.06
N ALA A 611 54.55 -4.93 -3.43
CA ALA A 611 54.82 -3.66 -4.09
C ALA A 611 55.12 -2.55 -3.04
N GLU A 612 56.05 -1.65 -3.37
CA GLU A 612 56.34 -0.44 -2.60
C GLU A 612 55.59 0.76 -3.20
N ILE A 613 55.08 1.68 -2.38
CA ILE A 613 54.33 2.86 -2.84
C ILE A 613 55.15 4.13 -2.63
N TYR A 614 55.19 4.98 -3.65
CA TYR A 614 55.84 6.30 -3.62
C TYR A 614 54.85 7.39 -4.00
N TYR A 615 54.81 8.48 -3.26
CA TYR A 615 53.78 9.52 -3.43
C TYR A 615 54.30 10.96 -3.30
N THR A 616 53.49 11.88 -3.81
CA THR A 616 53.65 13.34 -3.73
C THR A 616 52.33 13.98 -3.30
N THR A 617 52.40 15.14 -2.65
CA THR A 617 51.22 15.88 -2.16
C THR A 617 51.18 17.33 -2.67
N ASP A 618 52.08 17.68 -3.58
CA ASP A 618 52.21 19.00 -4.20
C ASP A 618 51.68 19.03 -5.64
N GLY A 619 51.04 17.94 -6.07
CA GLY A 619 50.48 17.76 -7.41
C GLY A 619 51.49 17.37 -8.49
N THR A 620 52.79 17.23 -8.16
CA THR A 620 53.79 16.73 -9.11
C THR A 620 53.69 15.22 -9.28
N ASP A 621 54.09 14.67 -10.43
CA ASP A 621 54.07 13.22 -10.62
C ASP A 621 55.16 12.54 -9.76
N PRO A 622 54.83 11.47 -9.03
CA PRO A 622 55.77 10.76 -8.17
C PRO A 622 56.77 9.94 -8.98
N THR A 623 57.92 9.68 -8.38
CA THR A 623 58.97 8.77 -8.88
C THR A 623 59.46 7.92 -7.71
N GLU A 624 60.34 6.95 -7.96
CA GLU A 624 61.00 6.15 -6.92
C GLU A 624 61.87 6.99 -5.94
N ASN A 625 62.14 8.26 -6.26
CA ASN A 625 62.83 9.19 -5.35
C ASN A 625 61.85 10.08 -4.55
N SER A 626 60.54 9.93 -4.77
CA SER A 626 59.50 10.63 -4.01
C SER A 626 59.35 10.02 -2.61
N THR A 627 58.40 10.53 -1.82
CA THR A 627 58.20 10.07 -0.45
C THR A 627 57.74 8.61 -0.46
N HIS A 628 58.48 7.74 0.24
CA HIS A 628 58.10 6.35 0.44
C HIS A 628 56.94 6.25 1.45
N TYR A 629 55.91 5.50 1.10
CA TYR A 629 54.73 5.32 1.94
C TYR A 629 54.97 4.23 2.99
N GLU A 630 55.07 4.63 4.26
CA GLU A 630 55.33 3.71 5.38
C GLU A 630 54.14 3.58 6.35
N SER A 631 53.21 4.54 6.32
CA SER A 631 52.06 4.62 7.21
C SER A 631 51.01 5.59 6.66
N PRO A 632 49.74 5.51 7.11
CA PRO A 632 48.68 6.44 6.69
C PRO A 632 49.08 7.92 6.81
N ILE A 633 48.74 8.69 5.78
CA ILE A 633 49.05 10.11 5.65
C ILE A 633 48.10 10.89 6.56
N THR A 634 48.61 11.46 7.65
CA THR A 634 47.79 12.27 8.57
C THR A 634 47.65 13.71 8.06
N LEU A 635 46.40 14.20 8.01
CA LEU A 635 46.08 15.56 7.61
C LEU A 635 46.14 16.53 8.79
N GLY A 636 46.77 17.69 8.60
CA GLY A 636 46.88 18.71 9.63
C GLY A 636 47.99 19.73 9.38
N SER A 637 48.38 20.44 10.44
CA SER A 637 49.38 21.52 10.40
C SER A 637 50.64 21.24 11.22
N GLY A 638 50.74 20.04 11.81
CA GLY A 638 51.88 19.57 12.59
C GLY A 638 53.07 19.13 11.74
N GLU A 639 54.23 18.95 12.39
CA GLU A 639 55.43 18.46 11.74
C GLU A 639 55.20 17.02 11.20
N GLY A 640 55.44 16.82 9.90
CA GLY A 640 55.19 15.54 9.22
C GLY A 640 53.74 15.31 8.75
N GLN A 641 52.83 16.27 8.96
CA GLN A 641 51.45 16.21 8.47
C GLN A 641 51.30 16.89 7.11
N VAL A 642 50.30 16.44 6.34
CA VAL A 642 49.93 17.04 5.05
C VAL A 642 48.79 18.03 5.28
N PRO A 643 48.82 19.27 4.73
CA PRO A 643 47.71 20.20 4.89
C PRO A 643 46.40 19.61 4.37
N ALA A 644 45.33 19.70 5.16
CA ALA A 644 43.98 19.38 4.74
C ALA A 644 43.51 20.34 3.62
N PRO A 645 42.57 19.91 2.74
CA PRO A 645 41.95 20.80 1.76
C PRO A 645 41.17 21.93 2.44
N THR A 646 40.99 23.03 1.71
CA THR A 646 40.14 24.17 2.08
C THR A 646 39.09 24.42 0.99
N ASP A 647 38.06 25.21 1.28
CA ASP A 647 36.98 25.54 0.32
C ASP A 647 37.49 26.04 -1.04
N ASP A 648 38.65 26.72 -1.04
CA ASP A 648 39.29 27.27 -2.23
C ASP A 648 40.44 26.42 -2.80
N LYS A 649 40.79 25.31 -2.14
CA LYS A 649 41.97 24.51 -2.50
C LYS A 649 41.83 23.03 -2.11
N SER A 650 41.65 22.21 -3.14
CA SER A 650 41.68 20.74 -3.02
C SER A 650 43.07 20.21 -2.63
N LEU A 651 43.08 19.07 -1.96
CA LEU A 651 44.28 18.27 -1.70
C LEU A 651 44.44 17.28 -2.85
N VAL A 652 45.62 17.23 -3.45
CA VAL A 652 45.96 16.27 -4.51
C VAL A 652 47.11 15.40 -4.04
N ILE A 653 46.87 14.09 -3.98
CA ILE A 653 47.90 13.08 -3.74
C ILE A 653 48.09 12.30 -5.02
N LYS A 654 49.33 12.19 -5.49
CA LYS A 654 49.67 11.30 -6.60
C LYS A 654 50.56 10.19 -6.10
N ALA A 655 50.31 8.96 -6.55
CA ALA A 655 51.07 7.80 -6.12
C ALA A 655 51.40 6.87 -7.29
N ILE A 656 52.50 6.13 -7.16
CA ILE A 656 52.88 4.99 -8.00
C ILE A 656 53.18 3.81 -7.08
N SER A 657 52.99 2.60 -7.60
CA SER A 657 53.57 1.40 -6.99
C SER A 657 54.76 0.90 -7.79
N VAL A 658 55.70 0.24 -7.12
CA VAL A 658 56.89 -0.36 -7.70
C VAL A 658 56.96 -1.79 -7.22
N ALA A 659 56.97 -2.76 -8.13
CA ALA A 659 57.10 -4.18 -7.80
C ALA A 659 58.20 -4.83 -8.62
N THR A 660 58.72 -5.97 -8.15
CA THR A 660 59.66 -6.79 -8.93
C THR A 660 58.92 -7.97 -9.54
N ASN A 661 59.00 -8.13 -10.87
CA ASN A 661 58.36 -9.25 -11.56
C ASN A 661 59.09 -10.59 -11.32
N GLU A 662 58.52 -11.70 -11.80
CA GLU A 662 59.09 -13.05 -11.64
C GLU A 662 60.49 -13.21 -12.27
N GLU A 663 60.89 -12.32 -13.19
CA GLU A 663 62.19 -12.30 -13.86
C GLU A 663 63.25 -11.47 -13.11
N GLY A 664 62.85 -10.78 -12.04
CA GLY A 664 63.73 -9.95 -11.22
C GLY A 664 63.91 -8.52 -11.73
N GLU A 665 63.03 -8.05 -12.62
CA GLU A 665 63.02 -6.68 -13.15
C GLU A 665 62.00 -5.81 -12.40
N GLU A 666 62.36 -4.56 -12.14
CA GLU A 666 61.46 -3.56 -11.53
C GLU A 666 60.41 -3.10 -12.56
N GLU A 667 59.14 -3.12 -12.15
CA GLU A 667 58.02 -2.58 -12.89
C GLU A 667 57.37 -1.46 -12.07
N ILE A 668 57.06 -0.36 -12.76
CA ILE A 668 56.48 0.85 -12.16
C ILE A 668 55.05 0.99 -12.69
N GLY A 669 54.09 1.15 -11.77
CA GLY A 669 52.70 1.40 -12.10
C GLY A 669 52.46 2.77 -12.73
N ASP A 670 51.29 2.94 -13.33
CA ASP A 670 50.83 4.25 -13.78
C ASP A 670 50.64 5.21 -12.59
N VAL A 671 50.72 6.51 -12.86
CA VAL A 671 50.49 7.53 -11.83
C VAL A 671 49.00 7.58 -11.49
N CYS A 672 48.66 7.12 -10.29
CA CYS A 672 47.33 7.28 -9.71
C CYS A 672 47.20 8.69 -9.11
N THR A 673 46.08 9.37 -9.33
CA THR A 673 45.80 10.71 -8.79
C THR A 673 44.55 10.65 -7.93
N PHE A 674 44.68 11.06 -6.66
CA PHE A 674 43.61 11.14 -5.68
C PHE A 674 43.39 12.61 -5.31
N THR A 675 42.15 13.08 -5.42
CA THR A 675 41.77 14.47 -5.13
C THR A 675 40.77 14.50 -3.99
N TYR A 676 40.95 15.38 -3.01
CA TYR A 676 40.07 15.51 -1.85
C TYR A 676 39.64 16.97 -1.65
N GLN A 677 38.42 17.17 -1.19
CA GLN A 677 37.84 18.48 -0.92
C GLN A 677 37.63 18.72 0.57
N ALA A 678 37.49 19.98 0.97
CA ALA A 678 36.99 20.28 2.31
C ALA A 678 35.51 19.85 2.41
N PRO A 679 35.02 19.49 3.61
CA PRO A 679 33.59 19.33 3.84
C PRO A 679 32.83 20.60 3.46
N VAL A 680 31.76 20.47 2.67
CA VAL A 680 30.94 21.61 2.25
C VAL A 680 30.11 22.08 3.44
N THR A 681 30.27 23.34 3.82
CA THR A 681 29.34 24.02 4.74
C THR A 681 28.31 24.80 3.91
N LEU A 682 27.02 24.63 4.20
CA LEU A 682 25.95 25.41 3.55
C LEU A 682 25.87 26.85 4.09
N ASP A 683 26.67 27.18 5.10
CA ASP A 683 26.76 28.51 5.68
C ASP A 683 27.21 29.54 4.63
N GLY A 684 26.30 30.44 4.26
CA GLY A 684 26.54 31.51 3.29
C GLY A 684 25.98 31.24 1.88
N TYR A 685 25.43 30.05 1.61
CA TYR A 685 24.64 29.79 0.42
C TYR A 685 23.15 30.14 0.66
N GLN A 686 22.53 30.78 -0.33
CA GLN A 686 21.08 30.97 -0.38
C GLN A 686 20.50 29.77 -1.13
N LEU A 687 19.65 28.99 -0.47
CA LEU A 687 18.93 27.88 -1.11
C LEU A 687 17.79 28.44 -1.96
N TYR A 688 17.62 27.88 -3.15
CA TYR A 688 16.56 28.22 -4.09
C TYR A 688 15.76 26.97 -4.43
N PHE A 689 14.43 27.08 -4.45
CA PHE A 689 13.51 26.01 -4.77
C PHE A 689 12.86 26.24 -6.13
N GLY A 690 12.87 25.24 -7.01
CA GLY A 690 12.38 25.42 -8.37
C GLY A 690 12.25 24.10 -9.14
N GLN A 691 11.79 24.21 -10.38
CA GLN A 691 11.63 23.08 -11.31
C GLN A 691 12.49 23.32 -12.55
N LEU A 692 13.31 22.34 -12.93
CA LEU A 692 14.22 22.41 -14.08
C LEU A 692 13.65 21.75 -15.35
N HIS A 693 12.52 21.06 -15.25
CA HIS A 693 11.93 20.35 -16.38
C HIS A 693 10.40 20.54 -16.43
N SER A 694 9.91 21.17 -17.50
CA SER A 694 8.48 21.30 -17.77
C SER A 694 8.19 21.57 -19.26
N HIS A 695 6.96 21.34 -19.70
CA HIS A 695 6.54 21.51 -21.10
C HIS A 695 5.30 22.40 -21.22
N THR A 696 5.11 22.97 -22.41
CA THR A 696 3.97 23.83 -22.76
C THR A 696 3.29 23.31 -24.02
N ASN A 697 2.29 24.04 -24.52
CA ASN A 697 1.60 23.70 -25.77
C ASN A 697 2.43 23.90 -27.05
N ILE A 698 3.70 24.33 -26.93
CA ILE A 698 4.66 24.28 -28.04
C ILE A 698 5.04 22.82 -28.34
N SER A 699 5.14 21.97 -27.31
CA SER A 699 5.30 20.53 -27.49
C SER A 699 4.06 19.76 -27.03
N ASP A 700 4.14 19.01 -25.93
CA ASP A 700 3.07 18.12 -25.46
C ASP A 700 2.46 18.52 -24.11
N GLY A 701 2.88 19.65 -23.54
CA GLY A 701 2.31 20.25 -22.34
C GLY A 701 1.00 21.03 -22.59
N ALA A 702 0.44 21.56 -21.50
CA ALA A 702 -0.78 22.36 -21.53
C ALA A 702 -0.51 23.84 -21.22
N GLY A 703 -1.25 24.73 -21.88
CA GLY A 703 -1.11 26.19 -21.72
C GLY A 703 0.05 26.77 -22.52
N THR A 704 0.07 28.10 -22.69
CA THR A 704 1.18 28.79 -23.39
C THR A 704 2.39 28.97 -22.49
N VAL A 705 3.55 29.22 -23.08
CA VAL A 705 4.77 29.55 -22.31
C VAL A 705 4.60 30.78 -21.42
N GLU A 706 3.85 31.80 -21.86
CA GLU A 706 3.52 32.95 -21.02
C GLU A 706 2.62 32.59 -19.84
N GLU A 707 1.65 31.68 -20.04
CA GLU A 707 0.79 31.19 -18.97
C GLU A 707 1.58 30.38 -17.93
N ALA A 708 2.51 29.53 -18.37
CA ALA A 708 3.39 28.74 -17.50
C ALA A 708 4.23 29.63 -16.58
N PHE A 709 4.97 30.60 -17.14
CA PHE A 709 5.77 31.52 -16.33
C PHE A 709 4.91 32.48 -15.49
N THR A 710 3.75 32.92 -15.99
CA THR A 710 2.82 33.73 -15.20
C THR A 710 2.31 32.93 -14.01
N HIS A 711 1.98 31.66 -14.18
CA HIS A 711 1.56 30.80 -13.08
C HIS A 711 2.69 30.64 -12.04
N ALA A 712 3.86 30.17 -12.48
CA ALA A 712 4.99 29.86 -11.61
C ALA A 712 5.48 31.09 -10.82
N SER A 713 5.57 32.27 -11.45
CA SER A 713 5.99 33.50 -10.76
C SER A 713 5.00 34.06 -9.74
N ASN A 714 3.85 33.39 -9.55
CA ASN A 714 2.86 33.69 -8.51
C ASN A 714 2.69 32.53 -7.50
N VAL A 715 3.48 31.46 -7.61
CA VAL A 715 3.49 30.36 -6.63
C VAL A 715 4.38 30.75 -5.46
N ASP A 716 3.85 30.65 -4.24
CA ASP A 716 4.63 30.94 -3.03
C ASP A 716 5.78 29.94 -2.89
N ASN A 717 6.96 30.44 -2.51
CA ASN A 717 8.20 29.67 -2.30
C ASN A 717 8.75 28.96 -3.55
N LEU A 718 8.40 29.42 -4.75
CA LEU A 718 9.04 28.98 -6.00
C LEU A 718 9.97 30.09 -6.51
N ASP A 719 11.27 29.84 -6.49
CA ASP A 719 12.31 30.79 -6.88
C ASP A 719 12.64 30.75 -8.37
N PHE A 720 12.43 29.61 -9.04
CA PHE A 720 12.64 29.50 -10.48
C PHE A 720 11.76 28.43 -11.15
N LEU A 721 11.54 28.61 -12.46
CA LEU A 721 10.98 27.59 -13.36
C LEU A 721 11.82 27.55 -14.64
N ALA A 722 12.14 26.34 -15.10
CA ALA A 722 12.60 26.10 -16.44
C ALA A 722 11.52 25.44 -17.31
N VAL A 723 11.33 25.96 -18.51
CA VAL A 723 10.50 25.35 -19.57
C VAL A 723 11.43 24.79 -20.64
N THR A 724 11.25 23.52 -20.96
CA THR A 724 12.11 22.71 -21.84
C THR A 724 11.24 21.89 -22.80
N ASP A 725 10.46 22.59 -23.63
CA ASP A 725 9.67 21.94 -24.68
C ASP A 725 10.55 21.05 -25.60
N HIS A 726 9.97 19.94 -26.07
CA HIS A 726 10.68 19.00 -26.96
C HIS A 726 11.15 19.71 -28.24
N SER A 727 12.46 19.70 -28.50
CA SER A 727 13.05 20.47 -29.62
C SER A 727 12.57 20.04 -30.99
N ASN A 728 12.08 18.81 -31.13
CA ASN A 728 11.47 18.31 -32.37
C ASN A 728 10.06 18.87 -32.64
N SER A 729 9.53 19.72 -31.76
CA SER A 729 8.22 20.35 -31.91
C SER A 729 8.34 21.83 -32.29
N PHE A 730 9.54 22.42 -32.17
CA PHE A 730 9.78 23.80 -32.55
C PHE A 730 9.61 24.04 -34.05
N ASP A 731 9.22 25.26 -34.42
CA ASP A 731 9.14 25.68 -35.80
C ASP A 731 10.52 25.69 -36.50
N ASN A 732 10.56 25.08 -37.69
CA ASN A 732 11.76 24.97 -38.53
C ASN A 732 12.91 24.17 -37.89
N GLU A 733 12.62 23.26 -36.96
CA GLU A 733 13.52 22.36 -36.26
C GLU A 733 14.41 21.48 -37.16
N SER A 734 14.04 21.32 -38.44
CA SER A 734 14.79 20.57 -39.45
C SER A 734 15.53 21.45 -40.46
N ASP A 735 15.50 22.79 -40.30
CA ASP A 735 16.23 23.71 -41.17
C ASP A 735 17.74 23.61 -40.92
N ALA A 736 18.54 23.68 -42.00
CA ALA A 736 19.99 23.54 -41.93
C ALA A 736 20.70 24.71 -41.21
N SER A 737 19.98 25.78 -40.87
CA SER A 737 20.48 26.90 -40.06
C SER A 737 20.22 26.76 -38.56
N VAL A 738 19.42 25.77 -38.14
CA VAL A 738 19.26 25.40 -36.73
C VAL A 738 20.52 24.65 -36.30
N ASP A 739 21.18 25.18 -35.28
CA ASP A 739 22.42 24.68 -34.70
C ASP A 739 22.51 25.17 -33.25
N LEU A 740 23.07 24.36 -32.35
CA LEU A 740 23.20 24.69 -30.93
C LEU A 740 23.93 26.02 -30.69
N GLY A 741 24.96 26.31 -31.49
CA GLY A 741 25.80 27.50 -31.39
C GLY A 741 25.34 28.67 -32.25
N ALA A 742 24.30 28.51 -33.07
CA ALA A 742 23.75 29.61 -33.87
C ALA A 742 22.90 30.55 -33.00
N ASP A 743 23.02 31.86 -33.22
CA ASP A 743 22.17 32.86 -32.57
C ASP A 743 20.76 32.86 -33.19
N LEU A 744 19.93 31.94 -32.71
CA LEU A 744 18.53 31.81 -33.14
C LEU A 744 17.62 32.85 -32.49
N LEU A 745 18.08 33.53 -31.44
CA LEU A 745 17.34 34.61 -30.80
C LEU A 745 17.21 35.84 -31.69
N SER A 746 18.12 36.03 -32.64
CA SER A 746 18.12 37.16 -33.57
C SER A 746 17.88 36.79 -35.05
N SER A 747 17.87 35.50 -35.40
CA SER A 747 17.85 35.04 -36.80
C SER A 747 16.46 34.98 -37.47
N GLU A 748 15.38 35.08 -36.69
CA GLU A 748 13.99 34.78 -37.12
C GLU A 748 13.79 33.31 -37.59
N THR A 749 14.75 32.41 -37.38
CA THR A 749 14.66 31.00 -37.83
C THR A 749 13.59 30.22 -37.07
N SER A 750 13.50 30.38 -35.75
CA SER A 750 12.45 29.79 -34.93
C SER A 750 11.76 30.88 -34.11
N SER A 751 10.48 31.11 -34.41
CA SER A 751 9.67 32.07 -33.67
C SER A 751 9.30 31.56 -32.28
N GLU A 752 9.20 30.24 -32.09
CA GLU A 752 8.89 29.60 -30.81
C GLU A 752 10.09 29.64 -29.85
N TRP A 753 11.31 29.44 -30.34
CA TRP A 753 12.54 29.64 -29.55
C TRP A 753 12.67 31.08 -29.03
N VAL A 754 12.38 32.06 -29.90
CA VAL A 754 12.37 33.48 -29.53
C VAL A 754 11.25 33.79 -28.53
N GLN A 755 10.06 33.21 -28.74
CA GLN A 755 8.90 33.40 -27.85
C GLN A 755 9.19 32.88 -26.44
N GLY A 756 9.72 31.66 -26.31
CA GLY A 756 10.03 31.04 -25.03
C GLY A 756 11.04 31.83 -24.21
N HIS A 757 12.17 32.21 -24.83
CA HIS A 757 13.19 33.05 -24.19
C HIS A 757 12.65 34.43 -23.80
N LYS A 758 11.78 35.01 -24.64
CA LYS A 758 11.13 36.28 -24.32
C LYS A 758 10.21 36.13 -23.10
N ALA A 759 9.40 35.08 -23.03
CA ALA A 759 8.49 34.84 -21.92
C ALA A 759 9.25 34.61 -20.61
N ALA A 760 10.29 33.79 -20.61
CA ALA A 760 11.17 33.55 -19.46
C ALA A 760 11.80 34.86 -18.94
N LYS A 761 12.33 35.68 -19.88
CA LYS A 761 12.90 36.99 -19.56
C LYS A 761 11.88 37.98 -19.00
N ASP A 762 10.69 38.03 -19.58
CA ASP A 762 9.62 38.95 -19.14
C ASP A 762 9.09 38.56 -17.75
N ALA A 763 9.14 37.28 -17.37
CA ALA A 763 8.69 36.78 -16.08
C ALA A 763 9.72 36.93 -14.96
N THR A 764 11.00 37.05 -15.29
CA THR A 764 12.11 37.17 -14.32
C THR A 764 12.00 38.48 -13.53
N LYS A 765 12.07 38.38 -12.19
CA LYS A 765 11.97 39.45 -11.19
C LYS A 765 13.07 39.30 -10.14
N ASP A 766 13.07 40.17 -9.13
CA ASP A 766 14.04 40.11 -8.02
C ASP A 766 13.91 38.83 -7.16
N ASP A 767 12.73 38.18 -7.19
CA ASP A 767 12.34 37.03 -6.39
C ASP A 767 11.96 35.78 -7.22
N PHE A 768 12.12 35.84 -8.54
CA PHE A 768 11.79 34.71 -9.43
C PHE A 768 12.62 34.73 -10.71
N VAL A 769 13.16 33.57 -11.12
CA VAL A 769 13.91 33.42 -12.38
C VAL A 769 13.16 32.51 -13.36
N GLY A 770 12.88 33.04 -14.56
CA GLY A 770 12.40 32.23 -15.68
C GLY A 770 13.57 31.73 -16.52
N ILE A 771 13.63 30.42 -16.76
CA ILE A 771 14.65 29.75 -17.57
C ILE A 771 13.96 29.12 -18.78
N TYR A 772 14.52 29.28 -19.98
CA TYR A 772 14.04 28.57 -21.16
C TYR A 772 15.19 27.78 -21.78
N GLY A 773 14.91 26.54 -22.11
CA GLY A 773 15.82 25.61 -22.78
C GLY A 773 15.04 24.71 -23.72
N PHE A 774 15.59 23.54 -24.03
CA PHE A 774 14.87 22.52 -24.80
C PHE A 774 15.16 21.14 -24.27
N GLU A 775 14.22 20.22 -24.46
CA GLU A 775 14.47 18.79 -24.28
C GLU A 775 14.81 18.15 -25.63
N MET A 776 16.01 17.59 -25.74
CA MET A 776 16.37 16.68 -26.83
C MET A 776 15.78 15.31 -26.55
N THR A 777 14.77 14.94 -27.32
CA THR A 777 13.99 13.72 -27.11
C THR A 777 14.32 12.70 -28.21
N TRP A 778 14.74 11.48 -27.87
CA TRP A 778 14.87 10.39 -28.84
C TRP A 778 13.81 9.30 -28.61
N SER A 779 13.19 8.81 -29.69
CA SER A 779 12.07 7.85 -29.61
C SER A 779 12.51 6.38 -29.58
N ASP A 780 13.81 6.10 -29.63
CA ASP A 780 14.39 4.77 -29.74
C ASP A 780 14.92 4.22 -28.41
N GLY A 781 14.59 4.89 -27.29
CA GLY A 781 14.84 4.38 -25.95
C GLY A 781 16.25 4.69 -25.41
N PHE A 782 16.91 5.73 -25.92
CA PHE A 782 18.19 6.18 -25.37
C PHE A 782 18.06 7.07 -24.14
N GLY A 783 16.99 7.82 -24.02
CA GLY A 783 16.79 8.80 -22.95
C GLY A 783 16.65 10.19 -23.52
N HIS A 784 16.31 11.16 -22.67
CA HIS A 784 16.10 12.55 -23.07
C HIS A 784 17.04 13.48 -22.29
N ILE A 785 17.42 14.60 -22.90
CA ILE A 785 18.38 15.54 -22.30
C ILE A 785 17.83 16.95 -22.36
N ASN A 786 17.66 17.61 -21.22
CA ASN A 786 17.45 19.06 -21.19
C ASN A 786 18.77 19.77 -21.41
N THR A 787 18.74 20.83 -22.21
CA THR A 787 19.91 21.69 -22.45
C THR A 787 19.52 23.15 -22.32
N PHE A 788 20.35 23.88 -21.57
CA PHE A 788 20.15 25.25 -21.15
C PHE A 788 21.32 26.14 -21.57
N ASN A 789 21.08 27.45 -21.53
CA ASN A 789 22.09 28.49 -21.77
C ASN A 789 22.79 28.38 -23.14
N THR A 790 22.02 28.07 -24.18
CA THR A 790 22.50 27.98 -25.56
C THR A 790 21.88 29.09 -26.42
N PRO A 791 22.61 29.59 -27.45
CA PRO A 791 22.06 30.58 -28.38
C PRO A 791 21.04 29.98 -29.37
N GLY A 792 21.14 28.67 -29.64
CA GLY A 792 20.22 27.90 -30.46
C GLY A 792 19.90 26.54 -29.85
N PHE A 793 19.29 25.65 -30.63
CA PHE A 793 18.91 24.30 -30.21
C PHE A 793 19.28 23.28 -31.27
N GLU A 794 19.24 22.00 -30.89
CA GLU A 794 19.35 20.88 -31.82
C GLU A 794 18.09 20.03 -31.78
N SER A 795 17.83 19.31 -32.87
CA SER A 795 16.67 18.43 -33.00
C SER A 795 17.04 17.09 -33.58
N ARG A 796 16.47 16.01 -33.02
CA ARG A 796 16.54 14.66 -33.59
C ARG A 796 15.98 14.56 -35.03
N SER A 797 15.22 15.56 -35.48
CA SER A 797 14.73 15.65 -36.86
C SER A 797 15.86 15.93 -37.86
N ASN A 798 16.98 16.51 -37.42
CA ASN A 798 18.20 16.59 -38.21
C ASN A 798 18.84 15.18 -38.29
N SER A 799 19.14 14.72 -39.50
CA SER A 799 19.71 13.39 -39.74
C SER A 799 21.09 13.15 -39.11
N GLU A 800 21.78 14.21 -38.66
CA GLU A 800 23.02 14.12 -37.90
C GLU A 800 22.80 13.63 -36.47
N PHE A 801 21.71 14.06 -35.83
CA PHE A 801 21.39 13.75 -34.43
C PHE A 801 20.30 12.68 -34.30
N GLY A 802 19.52 12.43 -35.36
CA GLY A 802 18.54 11.35 -35.42
C GLY A 802 19.21 9.97 -35.57
N ASN A 803 18.82 9.01 -34.73
CA ASN A 803 19.38 7.66 -34.80
C ASN A 803 18.57 6.71 -35.70
N LYS A 804 19.31 5.78 -36.32
CA LYS A 804 18.73 4.60 -36.99
C LYS A 804 18.71 3.46 -36.00
N SER A 805 17.73 2.56 -36.10
CA SER A 805 17.62 1.37 -35.26
C SER A 805 18.97 0.65 -35.09
N GLY A 806 19.47 0.59 -33.86
CA GLY A 806 20.75 -0.05 -33.50
C GLY A 806 22.00 0.81 -33.71
N SER A 807 21.86 2.12 -33.90
CA SER A 807 22.96 3.09 -33.99
C SER A 807 22.99 4.01 -32.77
N THR A 808 24.19 4.43 -32.36
CA THR A 808 24.41 5.44 -31.30
C THR A 808 25.03 6.74 -31.82
N GLU A 809 25.30 6.81 -33.14
CA GLU A 809 25.99 7.94 -33.78
C GLU A 809 25.31 9.28 -33.48
N GLY A 810 23.98 9.36 -33.54
CA GLY A 810 23.24 10.60 -33.30
C GLY A 810 23.40 11.14 -31.88
N TYR A 811 23.60 10.26 -30.89
CA TYR A 811 23.80 10.68 -29.50
C TYR A 811 25.22 11.19 -29.28
N GLN A 812 26.21 10.47 -29.83
CA GLN A 812 27.61 10.88 -29.78
C GLN A 812 27.83 12.21 -30.50
N ASN A 813 27.19 12.40 -31.66
CA ASN A 813 27.22 13.68 -32.37
C ASN A 813 26.62 14.81 -31.52
N TYR A 814 25.56 14.53 -30.75
CA TYR A 814 24.99 15.53 -29.84
C TYR A 814 25.94 15.82 -28.67
N TYR A 815 26.61 14.82 -28.09
CA TYR A 815 27.62 15.02 -27.04
C TYR A 815 28.79 15.87 -27.55
N ASP A 816 29.32 15.55 -28.74
CA ASP A 816 30.34 16.35 -29.41
C ASP A 816 29.86 17.79 -29.61
N LYS A 817 28.58 17.98 -29.95
CA LYS A 817 27.99 19.30 -30.16
C LYS A 817 27.87 20.12 -28.88
N LEU A 818 27.53 19.49 -27.75
CA LEU A 818 27.51 20.16 -26.43
C LEU A 818 28.89 20.73 -26.08
N VAL A 819 29.97 20.02 -26.41
CA VAL A 819 31.34 20.46 -26.14
C VAL A 819 31.70 21.74 -26.90
N GLU A 820 31.09 21.99 -28.08
CA GLU A 820 31.32 23.21 -28.87
C GLU A 820 30.75 24.48 -28.22
N VAL A 821 29.75 24.34 -27.34
CA VAL A 821 29.10 25.46 -26.65
C VAL A 821 29.51 25.46 -25.17
N GLU A 822 30.61 26.13 -24.86
CA GLU A 822 31.28 26.05 -23.55
C GLU A 822 30.40 26.44 -22.35
N ASP A 823 29.44 27.35 -22.56
CA ASP A 823 28.55 27.85 -21.52
C ASP A 823 27.26 26.99 -21.37
N SER A 824 27.10 25.94 -22.18
CA SER A 824 25.90 25.09 -22.12
C SER A 824 25.90 24.23 -20.85
N LEU A 825 24.68 24.01 -20.34
CA LEU A 825 24.40 23.17 -19.19
C LEU A 825 23.34 22.15 -19.60
N SER A 826 23.57 20.87 -19.30
CA SER A 826 22.68 19.79 -19.69
C SER A 826 22.36 18.83 -18.54
N GLN A 827 21.18 18.23 -18.63
CA GLN A 827 20.62 17.32 -17.62
C GLN A 827 20.19 16.01 -18.27
N PHE A 828 20.57 14.87 -17.68
CA PHE A 828 19.94 13.58 -17.96
C PHE A 828 18.53 13.55 -17.37
N ASN A 829 17.51 13.48 -18.23
CA ASN A 829 16.12 13.49 -17.78
C ASN A 829 15.60 12.07 -17.57
N HIS A 830 14.83 11.90 -16.50
CA HIS A 830 14.03 10.71 -16.15
C HIS A 830 14.60 9.37 -16.64
N PRO A 831 15.88 9.06 -16.33
CA PRO A 831 16.48 7.80 -16.73
C PRO A 831 15.64 6.64 -16.18
N GLY A 832 15.38 5.66 -17.04
CA GLY A 832 14.36 4.66 -16.76
C GLY A 832 14.16 3.66 -17.88
N THR A 833 13.41 2.60 -17.58
CA THR A 833 13.05 1.58 -18.56
C THR A 833 12.13 2.11 -19.69
N THR A 834 11.49 3.26 -19.47
CA THR A 834 10.50 3.82 -20.41
C THR A 834 11.16 4.62 -21.52
N PHE A 835 12.03 5.57 -21.16
CA PHE A 835 12.62 6.51 -22.10
C PHE A 835 14.08 6.19 -22.45
N GLY A 836 14.76 5.45 -21.59
CA GLY A 836 16.15 5.00 -21.77
C GLY A 836 17.03 5.33 -20.57
N ASP A 837 18.22 4.73 -20.57
CA ASP A 837 19.25 4.91 -19.54
C ASP A 837 20.59 5.35 -20.16
N PHE A 838 20.53 6.01 -21.31
CA PHE A 838 21.67 6.56 -22.06
C PHE A 838 22.68 5.48 -22.48
N GLN A 839 22.17 4.28 -22.82
CA GLN A 839 22.96 3.08 -23.06
C GLN A 839 23.83 2.75 -21.85
N ASP A 840 23.21 2.63 -20.67
CA ASP A 840 23.93 2.41 -19.41
C ASP A 840 24.97 3.52 -19.14
N PHE A 841 24.55 4.78 -19.35
CA PHE A 841 25.39 5.98 -19.23
C PHE A 841 26.75 5.88 -19.96
N ALA A 842 26.76 5.19 -21.10
CA ALA A 842 27.96 5.04 -21.91
C ALA A 842 28.42 6.37 -22.51
N PHE A 843 29.59 6.33 -23.18
CA PHE A 843 30.18 7.48 -23.87
C PHE A 843 30.61 8.62 -22.94
N TYR A 844 30.98 8.28 -21.70
CA TYR A 844 31.68 9.21 -20.81
C TYR A 844 32.93 9.78 -21.50
N ASP A 845 33.04 11.11 -21.50
CA ASP A 845 34.21 11.86 -21.90
C ASP A 845 34.35 13.08 -20.98
N PRO A 846 35.55 13.39 -20.45
CA PRO A 846 35.74 14.50 -19.51
C PRO A 846 35.34 15.89 -20.04
N GLN A 847 35.25 16.08 -21.35
CA GLN A 847 34.77 17.34 -21.94
C GLN A 847 33.24 17.40 -21.99
N VAL A 848 32.58 16.26 -22.24
CA VAL A 848 31.11 16.14 -22.25
C VAL A 848 30.57 16.22 -20.81
N ASP A 849 31.27 15.62 -19.87
CA ASP A 849 30.99 15.67 -18.43
C ASP A 849 30.94 17.11 -17.89
N GLN A 850 31.74 18.03 -18.44
CA GLN A 850 31.67 19.45 -18.10
C GLN A 850 30.45 20.18 -18.67
N ARG A 851 29.61 19.50 -19.47
CA ARG A 851 28.38 20.04 -20.06
C ARG A 851 27.16 19.35 -19.48
N ILE A 852 27.18 18.02 -19.33
CA ILE A 852 26.11 17.27 -18.68
C ILE A 852 26.46 17.08 -17.21
N THR A 853 25.91 17.94 -16.35
CA THR A 853 26.26 18.01 -14.93
C THR A 853 25.06 17.85 -14.01
N LEU A 854 23.88 17.54 -14.57
CA LEU A 854 22.64 17.33 -13.83
C LEU A 854 22.00 16.00 -14.22
N ILE A 855 21.24 15.41 -13.29
CA ILE A 855 20.46 14.20 -13.53
C ILE A 855 19.23 14.18 -12.65
N GLU A 856 18.07 13.90 -13.25
CA GLU A 856 16.84 13.75 -12.48
C GLU A 856 16.87 12.47 -11.66
N VAL A 857 16.68 12.62 -10.34
CA VAL A 857 16.58 11.47 -9.42
C VAL A 857 15.15 11.15 -9.03
N GLY A 858 14.21 12.01 -9.42
CA GLY A 858 12.82 11.60 -9.59
C GLY A 858 12.02 12.58 -10.44
N ASN A 859 11.06 12.03 -11.18
CA ASN A 859 10.28 12.75 -12.18
C ASN A 859 8.79 12.37 -12.05
N GLY A 860 7.87 13.31 -12.28
CA GLY A 860 6.44 12.99 -12.37
C GLY A 860 5.51 14.01 -11.73
N GLU A 861 4.23 13.65 -11.64
CA GLU A 861 3.17 14.51 -11.09
C GLU A 861 2.85 14.13 -9.64
N GLY A 862 2.70 15.15 -8.78
CA GLY A 862 2.24 14.97 -7.39
C GLY A 862 3.36 14.99 -6.36
N ALA A 863 3.05 14.55 -5.14
CA ALA A 863 4.02 14.49 -4.05
C ALA A 863 5.06 13.39 -4.30
N ILE A 864 6.27 13.57 -3.76
CA ILE A 864 7.30 12.52 -3.72
C ILE A 864 6.69 11.26 -3.09
N GLY A 865 6.84 10.11 -3.77
CA GLY A 865 6.26 8.82 -3.35
C GLY A 865 4.78 8.61 -3.73
N SER A 866 4.14 9.56 -4.40
CA SER A 866 2.80 9.35 -4.96
C SER A 866 2.84 8.43 -6.20
N SER A 867 1.69 7.87 -6.59
CA SER A 867 1.61 7.00 -7.77
C SER A 867 1.97 7.68 -9.10
N GLY A 868 2.05 9.02 -9.12
CA GLY A 868 2.46 9.80 -10.27
C GLY A 868 3.93 10.20 -10.26
N TYR A 869 4.69 9.88 -9.20
CA TYR A 869 6.11 10.18 -9.04
C TYR A 869 6.97 8.93 -9.27
N PHE A 870 7.98 9.06 -10.12
CA PHE A 870 8.85 7.99 -10.56
C PHE A 870 10.29 8.25 -10.06
N PRO A 871 10.78 7.49 -9.07
CA PRO A 871 12.14 7.61 -8.59
C PRO A 871 13.15 6.98 -9.55
N SER A 872 14.32 7.61 -9.70
CA SER A 872 15.42 7.21 -10.58
C SER A 872 16.77 7.13 -9.84
N TYR A 873 16.76 6.93 -8.52
CA TYR A 873 17.97 6.90 -7.67
C TYR A 873 19.02 5.88 -8.11
N GLU A 874 18.61 4.70 -8.61
CA GLU A 874 19.56 3.68 -9.10
C GLU A 874 20.36 4.17 -10.32
N TYR A 875 19.75 5.03 -11.14
CA TYR A 875 20.38 5.58 -12.34
C TYR A 875 21.36 6.69 -12.00
N TYR A 876 21.11 7.43 -10.91
CA TYR A 876 22.09 8.37 -10.36
C TYR A 876 23.38 7.65 -9.98
N THR A 877 23.26 6.61 -9.14
CA THR A 877 24.40 5.78 -8.73
C THR A 877 25.12 5.20 -9.94
N ARG A 878 24.38 4.66 -10.90
CA ARG A 878 24.93 4.11 -12.14
C ARG A 878 25.70 5.15 -12.97
N ALA A 879 25.20 6.39 -13.07
CA ALA A 879 25.92 7.45 -13.77
C ALA A 879 27.26 7.78 -13.06
N LEU A 880 27.26 7.85 -11.73
CA LEU A 880 28.47 8.06 -10.93
C LEU A 880 29.47 6.91 -11.11
N ASP A 881 29.00 5.65 -11.11
CA ASP A 881 29.83 4.45 -11.33
C ASP A 881 30.49 4.43 -12.71
N LYS A 882 29.86 5.09 -13.71
CA LYS A 882 30.42 5.27 -15.06
C LYS A 882 31.37 6.46 -15.18
N GLY A 883 31.56 7.21 -14.09
CA GLY A 883 32.51 8.32 -13.99
C GLY A 883 31.92 9.72 -14.18
N TRP A 884 30.60 9.86 -14.36
CA TRP A 884 29.94 11.16 -14.54
C TRP A 884 29.92 11.97 -13.24
N HIS A 885 30.12 13.30 -13.34
CA HIS A 885 29.99 14.25 -12.24
C HIS A 885 28.68 15.03 -12.36
N VAL A 886 27.59 14.35 -12.01
CA VAL A 886 26.24 14.90 -12.09
C VAL A 886 25.69 15.23 -10.70
N ALA A 887 24.98 16.35 -10.59
CA ALA A 887 24.24 16.73 -9.41
C ALA A 887 22.77 16.27 -9.54
N PRO A 888 22.18 15.71 -8.47
CA PRO A 888 20.81 15.24 -8.49
C PRO A 888 19.84 16.42 -8.58
N THR A 889 18.79 16.29 -9.41
CA THR A 889 17.71 17.28 -9.57
C THR A 889 16.33 16.68 -9.33
#